data_AF-A0A8J7BH65-F1
#
_entry.id   AF-A0A8J7BH65-F1
#
_cell.length_a   1.000
_cell.length_b   1.000
_cell.length_c   1.000
_cell.angle_alpha   90.00
_cell.angle_beta   90.00
_cell.angle_gamma   90.00
#
_symmetry.space_group_name_H-M   'P 1'
#
loop_
_entity.id
_entity.type
_entity.pdbx_description
1 polymer ?
#
loop_
_entity_poly.entity_id
_entity_poly.type
_entity_poly.pdbx_seq_one_letter_code
_entity_poly.pdbx_strand_id
1 'polypeptide(L)'
;MQIPLDYYRILGLPIQATADQLKQAHRDRGLQLPRREFSTAAIEARKQLIDEAYIVLSDRDRRRNYDSKFLASAYTVDMAPEPLPEGVPGLEVSADAGEAALRSLATEPGGSEAQSSKIEIESDQLVGALLLLLELGEYEQVLQLGQPQLVNPYASGGLATPEPAQDDVVLTLALACLELGREQWQQRQYEIAAESLQTGHELLARGNHFPAIRAEIQAELYKLRPYRVLELLARPLDQTRERRQGLKLLKTMLEDRGGIEGTEDDLSGLAIDDFLRFIQQLRDYLTASEQQELFEHEARRPSPVATYLTVYALLARGFARHQPALVRRAKQLLLRLGAQQDVHLEQAVCALLLGQTEEANRALEMSQEYEPLAYIREHSRQSPDLLPGLCLYAERWLKDELFPHFRDFKDQEATLKDYFADAQVQAYLETMPTGSGAELRSEPRQSAASQGVFEQTSLTTTPGTGQFPTAQFPTIEGSLPIGAPTMPNPATTVRRRPPEPAPSSSRRPPEPAPVSNGNGAYPRPAVRNGNGRPSQPEPRLRLAEENMPDPEFRSGYADDDDLSVAERVAQLSPEGKMTTPGSEAPTKPAPTPESIALDGEQTLPPAIAPGRRSRGAPHWGRLALVAAAGVLGLGILGFGTMRALGWVTGIFSGPRISGKPLAIRVDQPAFEIPEAPPAPSEIGVNDMAGRVINEWLEIKRGALGESYQGDRLDDILLEPVLTQWTRRADAAAAESWYWEYEHKVEIESVTPDDPTADSLQAIAVVSEQAKLFEFGVENADAAYNDTLRMQYDLVRQDGKWYIKGMNKLADVN
;
A
#
# COMPACT_ATOMS: atom_id res chain seq x y z
N MET A 1 -9.14 -14.95 48.59
CA MET A 1 -9.90 -15.43 47.40
C MET A 1 -9.16 -16.58 46.72
N GLN A 2 -9.84 -17.41 45.92
CA GLN A 2 -9.19 -18.53 45.21
C GLN A 2 -8.89 -18.19 43.75
N ILE A 3 -7.70 -18.54 43.26
CA ILE A 3 -7.25 -18.32 41.88
C ILE A 3 -6.71 -19.64 41.29
N PRO A 4 -6.97 -19.96 40.01
CA PRO A 4 -6.45 -21.12 39.28
C PRO A 4 -4.94 -21.01 38.98
N LEU A 5 -4.13 -20.89 40.03
CA LEU A 5 -2.68 -20.95 40.02
C LEU A 5 -2.24 -22.03 41.02
N ASP A 6 -1.04 -22.58 40.79
CA ASP A 6 -0.37 -23.50 41.71
C ASP A 6 1.09 -23.07 41.91
N TYR A 7 1.70 -23.48 43.03
CA TYR A 7 3.03 -23.00 43.40
C TYR A 7 4.13 -23.48 42.44
N TYR A 8 3.93 -24.58 41.70
CA TYR A 8 4.87 -25.06 40.69
C TYR A 8 4.83 -24.18 39.44
N ARG A 9 3.63 -23.83 38.96
CA ARG A 9 3.43 -22.85 37.87
C ARG A 9 3.92 -21.46 38.23
N ILE A 10 3.77 -21.01 39.48
CA ILE A 10 4.31 -19.72 39.95
C ILE A 10 5.84 -19.67 39.86
N LEU A 11 6.53 -20.80 40.10
CA LEU A 11 7.98 -20.88 39.90
C LEU A 11 8.38 -21.25 38.45
N GLY A 12 7.47 -21.76 37.63
CA GLY A 12 7.75 -22.22 36.26
C GLY A 12 8.47 -23.57 36.23
N LEU A 13 8.12 -24.46 37.17
CA LEU A 13 8.76 -25.76 37.36
C LEU A 13 7.75 -26.91 37.32
N PRO A 14 8.16 -28.13 36.95
CA PRO A 14 7.31 -29.32 37.08
C PRO A 14 7.30 -29.85 38.52
N ILE A 15 6.28 -30.65 38.87
CA ILE A 15 6.11 -31.23 40.22
C ILE A 15 7.31 -32.07 40.70
N GLN A 16 8.10 -32.64 39.78
CA GLN A 16 9.30 -33.43 40.08
C GLN A 16 10.56 -32.59 40.38
N ALA A 17 10.48 -31.24 40.36
CA ALA A 17 11.66 -30.37 40.50
C ALA A 17 12.45 -30.57 41.80
N THR A 18 13.78 -30.53 41.71
CA THR A 18 14.69 -30.68 42.85
C THR A 18 14.76 -29.43 43.72
N ALA A 19 15.32 -29.54 44.93
CA ALA A 19 15.51 -28.40 45.83
C ALA A 19 16.43 -27.31 45.23
N ASP A 20 17.46 -27.71 44.47
CA ASP A 20 18.35 -26.78 43.78
C ASP A 20 17.63 -26.07 42.62
N GLN A 21 16.77 -26.79 41.86
CA GLN A 21 15.93 -26.20 40.82
C GLN A 21 14.93 -25.20 41.40
N LEU A 22 14.25 -25.53 42.51
CA LEU A 22 13.35 -24.60 43.21
C LEU A 22 14.06 -23.31 43.63
N LYS A 23 15.27 -23.42 44.18
CA LYS A 23 16.09 -22.28 44.61
C LYS A 23 16.59 -21.43 43.44
N GLN A 24 16.94 -22.07 42.33
CA GLN A 24 17.37 -21.38 41.11
C GLN A 24 16.18 -20.63 40.48
N ALA A 25 15.03 -21.30 40.30
CA ALA A 25 13.83 -20.68 39.74
C ALA A 25 13.30 -19.52 40.60
N HIS A 26 13.32 -19.64 41.93
CA HIS A 26 12.98 -18.55 42.84
C HIS A 26 13.87 -17.31 42.62
N ARG A 27 15.19 -17.52 42.50
CA ARG A 27 16.13 -16.45 42.20
C ARG A 27 15.86 -15.80 40.84
N ASP A 28 15.65 -16.61 39.80
CA ASP A 28 15.50 -16.12 38.43
C ASP A 28 14.17 -15.38 38.24
N ARG A 29 13.05 -15.93 38.76
CA ARG A 29 11.74 -15.27 38.82
C ARG A 29 11.75 -13.96 39.61
N GLY A 30 12.57 -13.90 40.68
CA GLY A 30 12.78 -12.71 41.50
C GLY A 30 13.64 -11.62 40.85
N LEU A 31 14.47 -11.98 39.86
CA LEU A 31 15.24 -11.04 39.03
C LEU A 31 14.46 -10.56 37.81
N GLN A 32 13.54 -11.38 37.29
CA GLN A 32 12.65 -11.00 36.19
C GLN A 32 11.58 -10.01 36.69
N LEU A 33 11.76 -8.73 36.36
CA LEU A 33 10.81 -7.67 36.67
C LEU A 33 9.76 -7.50 35.56
N PRO A 34 8.48 -7.19 35.90
CA PRO A 34 7.45 -6.78 34.94
C PRO A 34 7.80 -5.50 34.16
N ARG A 35 6.96 -5.14 33.17
CA ARG A 35 7.06 -3.87 32.43
C ARG A 35 7.13 -2.67 33.41
N ARG A 36 7.92 -1.65 33.09
CA ARG A 36 8.22 -0.48 33.96
C ARG A 36 7.00 0.37 34.33
N GLU A 37 5.89 0.21 33.62
CA GLU A 37 4.63 0.91 33.82
C GLU A 37 3.86 0.42 35.07
N PHE A 38 4.22 -0.75 35.62
CA PHE A 38 3.62 -1.29 36.85
C PHE A 38 4.14 -0.58 38.11
N SER A 39 3.26 -0.41 39.11
CA SER A 39 3.62 0.18 40.40
C SER A 39 4.53 -0.74 41.23
N THR A 40 5.23 -0.14 42.21
CA THR A 40 6.01 -0.91 43.18
C THR A 40 5.15 -1.87 44.00
N ALA A 41 3.88 -1.51 44.28
CA ALA A 41 2.95 -2.36 45.01
C ALA A 41 2.58 -3.62 44.21
N ALA A 42 2.34 -3.50 42.90
CA ALA A 42 2.09 -4.65 42.03
C ALA A 42 3.31 -5.59 41.91
N ILE A 43 4.52 -5.01 41.81
CA ILE A 43 5.78 -5.77 41.78
C ILE A 43 6.01 -6.49 43.12
N GLU A 44 5.73 -5.83 44.25
CA GLU A 44 5.81 -6.45 45.59
C GLU A 44 4.77 -7.56 45.78
N ALA A 45 3.52 -7.36 45.38
CA ALA A 45 2.47 -8.39 45.42
C ALA A 45 2.84 -9.63 44.59
N ARG A 46 3.35 -9.44 43.36
CA ARG A 46 3.88 -10.53 42.52
C ARG A 46 5.01 -11.27 43.25
N LYS A 47 5.96 -10.53 43.84
CA LYS A 47 7.09 -11.11 44.55
C LYS A 47 6.66 -11.92 45.77
N GLN A 48 5.69 -11.44 46.56
CA GLN A 48 5.17 -12.16 47.72
C GLN A 48 4.67 -13.56 47.35
N LEU A 49 3.94 -13.69 46.24
CA LEU A 49 3.45 -14.99 45.76
C LEU A 49 4.59 -15.93 45.30
N ILE A 50 5.65 -15.38 44.70
CA ILE A 50 6.87 -16.14 44.33
C ILE A 50 7.65 -16.60 45.57
N ASP A 51 7.81 -15.71 46.55
CA ASP A 51 8.45 -16.01 47.83
C ASP A 51 7.65 -17.07 48.61
N GLU A 52 6.32 -16.97 48.64
CA GLU A 52 5.42 -17.95 49.26
C GLU A 52 5.50 -19.32 48.59
N ALA A 53 5.43 -19.37 47.25
CA ALA A 53 5.58 -20.60 46.47
C ALA A 53 6.91 -21.32 46.81
N TYR A 54 8.00 -20.57 46.88
CA TYR A 54 9.29 -21.12 47.29
C TYR A 54 9.31 -21.58 48.75
N ILE A 55 8.72 -20.84 49.68
CA ILE A 55 8.63 -21.22 51.11
C ILE A 55 7.82 -22.50 51.31
N VAL A 56 6.74 -22.71 50.55
CA VAL A 56 5.93 -23.94 50.62
C VAL A 56 6.66 -25.12 49.99
N LEU A 57 7.30 -24.94 48.83
CA LEU A 57 7.93 -26.02 48.07
C LEU A 57 9.35 -26.40 48.54
N SER A 58 10.07 -25.51 49.22
CA SER A 58 11.41 -25.79 49.76
C SER A 58 11.40 -26.57 51.08
N ASP A 59 10.34 -26.43 51.89
CA ASP A 59 10.14 -27.24 53.09
C ASP A 59 9.56 -28.62 52.72
N ARG A 60 10.23 -29.69 53.18
CA ARG A 60 9.91 -31.06 52.79
C ARG A 60 8.52 -31.52 53.24
N ASP A 61 8.07 -31.10 54.42
CA ASP A 61 6.79 -31.53 54.98
C ASP A 61 5.65 -30.68 54.43
N ARG A 62 5.87 -29.37 54.24
CA ARG A 62 4.92 -28.48 53.54
C ARG A 62 4.72 -28.90 52.09
N ARG A 63 5.79 -29.15 51.33
CA ARG A 63 5.72 -29.67 49.96
C ARG A 63 4.95 -30.99 49.91
N ARG A 64 5.29 -31.97 50.74
CA ARG A 64 4.57 -33.25 50.77
C ARG A 64 3.09 -33.10 51.07
N ASN A 65 2.73 -32.21 52.00
CA ASN A 65 1.33 -31.91 52.31
C ASN A 65 0.62 -31.22 51.13
N TYR A 66 1.29 -30.29 50.46
CA TYR A 66 0.80 -29.63 49.26
C TYR A 66 0.58 -30.62 48.11
N ASP A 67 1.61 -31.40 47.76
CA ASP A 67 1.59 -32.43 46.71
C ASP A 67 0.45 -33.44 46.95
N SER A 68 0.21 -33.83 48.21
CA SER A 68 -0.90 -34.74 48.55
C SER A 68 -2.29 -34.16 48.25
N LYS A 69 -2.49 -32.85 48.46
CA LYS A 69 -3.74 -32.15 48.14
C LYS A 69 -3.86 -31.90 46.64
N PHE A 70 -2.76 -31.50 46.00
CA PHE A 70 -2.66 -31.26 44.55
C PHE A 70 -3.04 -32.52 43.77
N LEU A 71 -2.42 -33.66 44.10
CA LEU A 71 -2.73 -34.95 43.47
C LEU A 71 -4.15 -35.42 43.79
N ALA A 72 -4.63 -35.25 45.04
CA ALA A 72 -6.02 -35.60 45.38
C ALA A 72 -7.03 -34.79 44.56
N SER A 73 -6.77 -33.50 44.32
CA SER A 73 -7.61 -32.65 43.46
C SER A 73 -7.69 -33.17 42.02
N ALA A 74 -6.55 -33.59 41.44
CA ALA A 74 -6.51 -34.18 40.10
C ALA A 74 -7.38 -35.45 40.02
N TYR A 75 -7.18 -36.39 40.94
CA TYR A 75 -7.98 -37.63 40.99
C TYR A 75 -9.49 -37.41 41.19
N THR A 76 -9.91 -36.35 41.90
CA THR A 76 -11.35 -36.06 42.07
C THR A 76 -12.04 -35.52 40.83
N VAL A 77 -11.30 -35.04 39.82
CA VAL A 77 -11.86 -34.53 38.56
C VAL A 77 -12.02 -35.65 37.52
N ASP A 78 -11.08 -36.60 37.46
CA ASP A 78 -11.17 -37.78 36.58
C ASP A 78 -12.27 -38.78 36.99
N MET A 79 -12.72 -38.74 38.25
CA MET A 79 -13.77 -39.62 38.79
C MET A 79 -15.11 -38.89 38.97
N ALA A 80 -15.62 -38.28 37.90
CA ALA A 80 -17.05 -38.02 37.79
C ALA A 80 -17.81 -39.36 37.84
N PRO A 81 -18.75 -39.57 38.78
CA PRO A 81 -19.28 -40.91 39.03
C PRO A 81 -20.30 -41.35 37.96
N GLU A 82 -19.88 -42.24 37.06
CA GLU A 82 -20.76 -43.30 36.55
C GLU A 82 -21.34 -44.06 37.75
N PRO A 83 -22.67 -44.25 37.86
CA PRO A 83 -23.30 -44.84 39.04
C PRO A 83 -23.10 -46.37 39.04
N LEU A 84 -21.98 -46.83 39.60
CA LEU A 84 -21.76 -48.26 39.83
C LEU A 84 -22.58 -48.79 41.02
N PRO A 85 -23.01 -50.07 41.01
CA PRO A 85 -24.01 -50.58 41.94
C PRO A 85 -23.47 -50.78 43.36
N GLU A 86 -24.37 -50.69 44.35
CA GLU A 86 -24.03 -50.83 45.77
C GLU A 86 -23.34 -52.18 46.11
N GLY A 87 -22.27 -52.12 46.89
CA GLY A 87 -21.98 -53.18 47.87
C GLY A 87 -20.61 -53.88 47.85
N VAL A 88 -19.51 -53.17 48.11
CA VAL A 88 -18.34 -53.75 48.81
C VAL A 88 -17.69 -52.71 49.73
N PRO A 89 -17.54 -52.94 51.05
CA PRO A 89 -16.80 -52.04 51.93
C PRO A 89 -15.33 -52.46 52.07
N GLY A 90 -14.42 -51.49 51.92
CA GLY A 90 -13.01 -51.60 52.28
C GLY A 90 -12.05 -51.79 51.11
N LEU A 91 -11.43 -50.70 50.69
CA LEU A 91 -10.15 -50.73 49.97
C LEU A 91 -9.25 -49.62 50.54
N GLU A 92 -8.19 -50.00 51.24
CA GLU A 92 -7.14 -49.07 51.65
C GLU A 92 -6.33 -48.68 50.40
N VAL A 93 -6.14 -47.37 50.18
CA VAL A 93 -5.40 -46.88 49.01
C VAL A 93 -3.91 -47.11 49.22
N SER A 94 -3.33 -48.08 48.49
CA SER A 94 -1.90 -48.36 48.52
C SER A 94 -1.06 -47.20 47.97
N ALA A 95 0.10 -46.97 48.58
CA ALA A 95 1.06 -45.94 48.15
C ALA A 95 1.56 -46.12 46.71
N ASP A 96 1.55 -47.34 46.18
CA ASP A 96 2.03 -47.66 44.83
C ASP A 96 1.18 -47.02 43.72
N ALA A 97 -0.11 -46.74 43.98
CA ALA A 97 -0.99 -46.08 43.02
C ALA A 97 -0.58 -44.61 42.75
N GLY A 98 -0.07 -43.91 43.77
CA GLY A 98 0.40 -42.54 43.63
C GLY A 98 1.64 -42.41 42.73
N GLU A 99 2.53 -43.41 42.76
CA GLU A 99 3.74 -43.41 41.94
C GLU A 99 3.48 -43.72 40.45
N ALA A 100 2.32 -44.30 40.12
CA ALA A 100 1.89 -44.51 38.73
C ALA A 100 1.37 -43.22 38.08
N ALA A 101 0.49 -42.46 38.75
CA ALA A 101 0.02 -41.18 38.24
C ALA A 101 1.12 -40.12 38.15
N LEU A 102 2.08 -40.12 39.10
CA LEU A 102 3.27 -39.26 39.02
C LEU A 102 4.14 -39.53 37.78
N ARG A 103 4.07 -40.72 37.18
CA ARG A 103 4.72 -41.02 35.89
C ARG A 103 3.85 -40.58 34.71
N SER A 104 2.53 -40.77 34.78
CA SER A 104 1.59 -40.34 33.73
C SER A 104 1.54 -38.82 33.55
N LEU A 105 1.61 -38.05 34.64
CA LEU A 105 1.71 -36.58 34.62
C LEU A 105 3.09 -36.06 34.19
N ALA A 106 4.07 -36.94 33.95
CA ALA A 106 5.44 -36.58 33.62
C ALA A 106 5.82 -36.81 32.15
N THR A 107 4.95 -37.43 31.33
CA THR A 107 5.35 -37.98 30.03
C THR A 107 4.90 -37.19 28.80
N GLU A 108 3.97 -36.25 28.91
CA GLU A 108 3.44 -35.48 27.77
C GLU A 108 3.63 -33.96 27.99
N PRO A 109 4.51 -33.28 27.22
CA PRO A 109 4.73 -31.84 27.33
C PRO A 109 3.73 -30.99 26.52
N GLY A 110 2.65 -31.58 26.00
CA GLY A 110 1.59 -30.83 25.29
C GLY A 110 0.33 -31.65 25.07
N GLY A 111 -0.76 -31.30 25.77
CA GLY A 111 -2.08 -31.87 25.49
C GLY A 111 -2.91 -32.31 26.70
N SER A 112 -3.14 -31.43 27.68
CA SER A 112 -4.46 -31.37 28.33
C SER A 112 -4.68 -29.99 28.95
N GLU A 113 -5.64 -29.26 28.41
CA GLU A 113 -6.34 -28.23 29.18
C GLU A 113 -7.05 -28.88 30.38
N ALA A 114 -7.37 -28.08 31.40
CA ALA A 114 -8.04 -28.47 32.64
C ALA A 114 -7.30 -29.47 33.56
N GLN A 115 -6.64 -28.92 34.58
CA GLN A 115 -6.80 -29.31 36.00
C GLN A 115 -6.11 -28.28 36.90
N SER A 116 -6.62 -27.04 36.89
CA SER A 116 -6.07 -25.94 37.71
C SER A 116 -6.40 -26.15 39.20
N SER A 117 -5.43 -26.72 39.92
CA SER A 117 -5.35 -26.54 41.36
C SER A 117 -5.43 -25.06 41.70
N LYS A 118 -6.10 -24.74 42.82
CA LYS A 118 -6.33 -23.35 43.24
C LYS A 118 -5.53 -23.04 44.48
N ILE A 119 -4.84 -21.91 44.47
CA ILE A 119 -4.30 -21.30 45.70
C ILE A 119 -5.29 -20.28 46.28
N GLU A 120 -5.23 -20.12 47.59
CA GLU A 120 -5.87 -19.03 48.30
C GLU A 120 -4.88 -17.87 48.40
N ILE A 121 -5.30 -16.69 47.95
CA ILE A 121 -4.53 -15.45 48.03
C ILE A 121 -5.32 -14.38 48.81
N GLU A 122 -4.64 -13.40 49.37
CA GLU A 122 -5.28 -12.21 49.94
C GLU A 122 -5.71 -11.22 48.84
N SER A 123 -6.59 -10.26 49.16
CA SER A 123 -7.16 -9.35 48.15
C SER A 123 -6.11 -8.41 47.54
N ASP A 124 -5.15 -7.96 48.34
CA ASP A 124 -4.01 -7.12 47.94
C ASP A 124 -3.01 -7.86 47.03
N GLN A 125 -2.94 -9.19 47.13
CA GLN A 125 -2.14 -10.04 46.26
C GLN A 125 -2.73 -10.24 44.85
N LEU A 126 -3.99 -9.84 44.61
CA LEU A 126 -4.70 -10.10 43.35
C LEU A 126 -3.95 -9.59 42.12
N VAL A 127 -3.43 -8.36 42.16
CA VAL A 127 -2.66 -7.77 41.07
C VAL A 127 -1.39 -8.59 40.77
N GLY A 128 -0.74 -9.13 41.80
CA GLY A 128 0.41 -10.02 41.67
C GLY A 128 0.05 -11.35 41.02
N ALA A 129 -1.13 -11.90 41.33
CA ALA A 129 -1.62 -13.13 40.71
C ALA A 129 -2.05 -12.92 39.25
N LEU A 130 -2.67 -11.78 38.92
CA LEU A 130 -3.00 -11.40 37.54
C LEU A 130 -1.72 -11.21 36.70
N LEU A 131 -0.68 -10.60 37.27
CA LEU A 131 0.65 -10.50 36.64
C LEU A 131 1.26 -11.87 36.36
N LEU A 132 1.18 -12.81 37.31
CA LEU A 132 1.70 -14.18 37.12
C LEU A 132 0.92 -14.95 36.04
N LEU A 133 -0.41 -14.76 35.93
CA LEU A 133 -1.21 -15.32 34.84
C LEU A 133 -0.84 -14.70 33.48
N LEU A 134 -0.63 -13.38 33.42
CA LEU A 134 -0.16 -12.68 32.21
C LEU A 134 1.21 -13.23 31.75
N GLU A 135 2.15 -13.45 32.67
CA GLU A 135 3.46 -14.05 32.38
C GLU A 135 3.40 -15.52 31.94
N LEU A 136 2.33 -16.24 32.31
CA LEU A 136 2.09 -17.64 31.93
C LEU A 136 1.31 -17.78 30.60
N GLY A 137 0.92 -16.69 29.95
CA GLY A 137 0.11 -16.71 28.73
C GLY A 137 -1.40 -16.91 28.96
N GLU A 138 -1.86 -16.88 30.21
CA GLU A 138 -3.24 -17.21 30.60
C GLU A 138 -4.18 -16.00 30.44
N TYR A 139 -4.18 -15.38 29.26
CA TYR A 139 -4.78 -14.06 29.02
C TYR A 139 -6.29 -14.03 29.25
N GLU A 140 -7.03 -15.06 28.80
CA GLU A 140 -8.47 -15.15 29.08
C GLU A 140 -8.75 -15.25 30.59
N GLN A 141 -7.90 -15.95 31.34
CA GLN A 141 -8.07 -16.10 32.78
C GLN A 141 -7.80 -14.79 33.52
N VAL A 142 -6.85 -13.97 33.05
CA VAL A 142 -6.62 -12.59 33.51
C VAL A 142 -7.89 -11.74 33.29
N LEU A 143 -8.50 -11.82 32.10
CA LEU A 143 -9.72 -11.07 31.79
C LEU A 143 -10.89 -11.49 32.69
N GLN A 144 -11.13 -12.79 32.86
CA GLN A 144 -12.20 -13.33 33.71
C GLN A 144 -12.09 -12.90 35.18
N LEU A 145 -10.87 -12.82 35.72
CA LEU A 145 -10.63 -12.49 37.13
C LEU A 145 -10.53 -10.98 37.39
N GLY A 146 -9.97 -10.21 36.46
CA GLY A 146 -9.76 -8.77 36.62
C GLY A 146 -10.97 -7.90 36.25
N GLN A 147 -11.76 -8.26 35.23
CA GLN A 147 -12.91 -7.45 34.80
C GLN A 147 -13.93 -7.17 35.92
N PRO A 148 -14.32 -8.13 36.79
CA PRO A 148 -15.26 -7.88 37.88
C PRO A 148 -14.80 -6.77 38.85
N GLN A 149 -13.49 -6.62 39.06
CA GLN A 149 -12.92 -5.61 39.97
C GLN A 149 -13.13 -4.18 39.44
N LEU A 150 -13.15 -4.00 38.12
CA LEU A 150 -13.42 -2.70 37.50
C LEU A 150 -14.90 -2.31 37.54
N VAL A 151 -15.80 -3.29 37.58
CA VAL A 151 -17.26 -3.06 37.57
C VAL A 151 -17.82 -2.85 38.98
N ASN A 152 -17.25 -3.49 39.99
CA ASN A 152 -17.68 -3.34 41.38
C ASN A 152 -16.48 -3.24 42.36
N PRO A 153 -15.95 -2.01 42.59
CA PRO A 153 -14.85 -1.76 43.53
C PRO A 153 -15.14 -2.14 44.99
N TYR A 154 -16.39 -2.53 45.32
CA TYR A 154 -16.83 -2.90 46.66
C TYR A 154 -17.37 -4.34 46.75
N ALA A 155 -17.17 -5.17 45.72
CA ALA A 155 -17.55 -6.59 45.76
C ALA A 155 -16.76 -7.38 46.83
N SER A 156 -15.48 -7.01 47.03
CA SER A 156 -14.64 -7.45 48.14
C SER A 156 -15.03 -6.67 49.39
N GLY A 157 -16.00 -7.19 50.15
CA GLY A 157 -16.72 -6.42 51.17
C GLY A 157 -15.85 -5.82 52.29
N GLY A 158 -15.72 -4.49 52.29
CA GLY A 158 -15.14 -3.71 53.40
C GLY A 158 -15.10 -2.21 53.06
N LEU A 159 -15.30 -1.34 54.06
CA LEU A 159 -15.03 0.10 53.90
C LEU A 159 -13.51 0.32 53.85
N ALA A 160 -12.96 0.49 52.65
CA ALA A 160 -11.59 0.93 52.44
C ALA A 160 -11.53 2.03 51.35
N THR A 161 -10.45 2.81 51.40
CA THR A 161 -10.05 3.80 50.40
C THR A 161 -9.85 3.14 49.02
N PRO A 162 -9.93 3.90 47.89
CA PRO A 162 -9.61 3.34 46.58
C PRO A 162 -8.24 2.65 46.60
N GLU A 163 -8.19 1.38 46.21
CA GLU A 163 -6.96 0.60 46.30
C GLU A 163 -5.91 1.12 45.31
N PRO A 164 -4.63 1.23 45.72
CA PRO A 164 -3.55 1.72 44.86
C PRO A 164 -3.20 0.79 43.68
N ALA A 165 -3.91 -0.33 43.51
CA ALA A 165 -3.69 -1.32 42.46
C ALA A 165 -4.66 -1.21 41.27
N GLN A 166 -5.65 -0.29 41.28
CA GLN A 166 -6.66 -0.25 40.20
C GLN A 166 -6.05 0.06 38.81
N ASP A 167 -5.08 0.99 38.74
CA ASP A 167 -4.37 1.30 37.50
C ASP A 167 -3.54 0.11 37.01
N ASP A 168 -2.90 -0.62 37.93
CA ASP A 168 -2.16 -1.84 37.60
C ASP A 168 -3.08 -2.94 37.08
N VAL A 169 -4.27 -3.12 37.67
CA VAL A 169 -5.28 -4.08 37.17
C VAL A 169 -5.76 -3.68 35.76
N VAL A 170 -5.99 -2.39 35.51
CA VAL A 170 -6.32 -1.89 34.16
C VAL A 170 -5.16 -2.16 33.19
N LEU A 171 -3.91 -1.96 33.60
CA LEU A 171 -2.73 -2.25 32.80
C LEU A 171 -2.59 -3.74 32.50
N THR A 172 -2.75 -4.63 33.50
CA THR A 172 -2.67 -6.09 33.30
C THR A 172 -3.76 -6.57 32.36
N LEU A 173 -4.99 -6.05 32.48
CA LEU A 173 -6.10 -6.36 31.58
C LEU A 173 -5.85 -5.85 30.15
N ALA A 174 -5.33 -4.63 29.98
CA ALA A 174 -5.01 -4.08 28.67
C ALA A 174 -3.86 -4.82 27.98
N LEU A 175 -2.84 -5.26 28.74
CA LEU A 175 -1.77 -6.11 28.24
C LEU A 175 -2.27 -7.52 27.88
N ALA A 176 -3.16 -8.11 28.68
CA ALA A 176 -3.79 -9.39 28.33
C ALA A 176 -4.59 -9.28 27.03
N CYS A 177 -5.38 -8.20 26.84
CA CYS A 177 -6.05 -7.91 25.57
C CYS A 177 -5.09 -7.75 24.38
N LEU A 178 -3.93 -7.14 24.60
CA LEU A 178 -2.90 -6.93 23.58
C LEU A 178 -2.27 -8.25 23.12
N GLU A 179 -1.78 -9.06 24.04
CA GLU A 179 -1.12 -10.32 23.70
C GLU A 179 -2.14 -11.36 23.19
N LEU A 180 -3.35 -11.44 23.77
CA LEU A 180 -4.45 -12.27 23.24
C LEU A 180 -4.84 -11.88 21.81
N GLY A 181 -4.88 -10.57 21.51
CA GLY A 181 -5.10 -10.09 20.15
C GLY A 181 -3.99 -10.51 19.17
N ARG A 182 -2.73 -10.55 19.62
CA ARG A 182 -1.60 -11.05 18.83
C ARG A 182 -1.68 -12.56 18.59
N GLU A 183 -2.06 -13.35 19.59
CA GLU A 183 -2.29 -14.79 19.43
C GLU A 183 -3.44 -15.08 18.44
N GLN A 184 -4.57 -14.40 18.60
CA GLN A 184 -5.73 -14.54 17.71
C GLN A 184 -5.39 -14.12 16.26
N TRP A 185 -4.54 -13.10 16.08
CA TRP A 185 -3.99 -12.74 14.77
C TRP A 185 -3.14 -13.88 14.19
N GLN A 186 -2.20 -14.45 14.94
CA GLN A 186 -1.41 -15.61 14.49
C GLN A 186 -2.31 -16.81 14.11
N GLN A 187 -3.42 -16.99 14.81
CA GLN A 187 -4.46 -18.00 14.53
C GLN A 187 -5.42 -17.63 13.38
N ARG A 188 -5.23 -16.48 12.71
CA ARG A 188 -6.06 -15.98 11.58
C ARG A 188 -7.49 -15.58 11.94
N GLN A 189 -7.74 -15.30 13.21
CA GLN A 189 -9.03 -14.85 13.73
C GLN A 189 -9.01 -13.31 13.82
N TYR A 190 -8.89 -12.63 12.67
CA TYR A 190 -8.56 -11.20 12.62
C TYR A 190 -9.65 -10.31 13.19
N GLU A 191 -10.93 -10.66 13.03
CA GLU A 191 -12.01 -9.90 13.66
C GLU A 191 -12.03 -10.08 15.19
N ILE A 192 -11.81 -11.30 15.70
CA ILE A 192 -11.76 -11.58 17.14
C ILE A 192 -10.53 -10.91 17.78
N ALA A 193 -9.37 -11.00 17.12
CA ALA A 193 -8.16 -10.25 17.50
C ALA A 193 -8.44 -8.75 17.64
N ALA A 194 -9.24 -8.20 16.74
CA ALA A 194 -9.61 -6.79 16.79
C ALA A 194 -10.60 -6.46 17.90
N GLU A 195 -11.54 -7.34 18.24
CA GLU A 195 -12.44 -7.18 19.39
C GLU A 195 -11.65 -7.20 20.72
N SER A 196 -10.68 -8.10 20.86
CA SER A 196 -9.74 -8.14 21.99
C SER A 196 -8.95 -6.84 22.12
N LEU A 197 -8.30 -6.41 21.03
CA LEU A 197 -7.52 -5.16 21.01
C LEU A 197 -8.40 -3.92 21.25
N GLN A 198 -9.61 -3.85 20.68
CA GLN A 198 -10.56 -2.76 20.94
C GLN A 198 -10.98 -2.72 22.40
N THR A 199 -11.21 -3.86 23.04
CA THR A 199 -11.50 -3.96 24.47
C THR A 199 -10.34 -3.40 25.31
N GLY A 200 -9.10 -3.78 25.02
CA GLY A 200 -7.90 -3.22 25.67
C GLY A 200 -7.76 -1.70 25.48
N HIS A 201 -7.98 -1.22 24.26
CA HIS A 201 -7.94 0.22 23.94
C HIS A 201 -9.01 1.02 24.70
N GLU A 202 -10.25 0.50 24.78
CA GLU A 202 -11.34 1.13 25.53
C GLU A 202 -11.07 1.19 27.04
N LEU A 203 -10.50 0.13 27.63
CA LEU A 203 -10.14 0.11 29.05
C LEU A 203 -9.15 1.24 29.40
N LEU A 204 -8.13 1.44 28.56
CA LEU A 204 -7.18 2.54 28.69
C LEU A 204 -7.80 3.93 28.41
N ALA A 205 -8.78 4.00 27.52
CA ALA A 205 -9.45 5.25 27.18
C ALA A 205 -10.31 5.81 28.34
N ARG A 206 -11.00 4.95 29.11
CA ARG A 206 -12.01 5.34 30.12
C ARG A 206 -11.48 6.22 31.26
N GLY A 207 -10.18 6.15 31.58
CA GLY A 207 -9.50 7.06 32.54
C GLY A 207 -8.27 7.77 31.97
N ASN A 208 -8.07 7.70 30.64
CA ASN A 208 -6.86 8.19 29.96
C ASN A 208 -5.54 7.60 30.51
N HIS A 209 -5.57 6.34 30.91
CA HIS A 209 -4.42 5.61 31.46
C HIS A 209 -3.44 5.19 30.35
N PHE A 210 -2.16 5.05 30.71
CA PHE A 210 -1.06 4.48 29.90
C PHE A 210 -1.11 4.84 28.39
N PRO A 211 -0.98 6.12 28.02
CA PRO A 211 -1.15 6.56 26.62
C PRO A 211 -0.18 5.90 25.64
N ALA A 212 1.02 5.50 26.08
CA ALA A 212 1.97 4.75 25.27
C ALA A 212 1.46 3.32 24.94
N ILE A 213 0.92 2.59 25.91
CA ILE A 213 0.31 1.26 25.69
C ILE A 213 -0.95 1.40 24.83
N ARG A 214 -1.74 2.46 25.03
CA ARG A 214 -2.91 2.74 24.19
C ARG A 214 -2.52 3.00 22.74
N ALA A 215 -1.41 3.70 22.50
CA ALA A 215 -0.85 3.89 21.17
C ALA A 215 -0.29 2.59 20.56
N GLU A 216 0.34 1.70 21.36
CA GLU A 216 0.78 0.36 20.95
C GLU A 216 -0.42 -0.45 20.43
N ILE A 217 -1.49 -0.59 21.24
CA ILE A 217 -2.72 -1.30 20.87
C ILE A 217 -3.38 -0.67 19.63
N GLN A 218 -3.43 0.67 19.54
CA GLN A 218 -4.00 1.36 18.40
C GLN A 218 -3.20 1.10 17.12
N ALA A 219 -1.87 1.04 17.17
CA ALA A 219 -1.03 0.70 16.02
C ALA A 219 -1.25 -0.74 15.54
N GLU A 220 -1.40 -1.72 16.45
CA GLU A 220 -1.76 -3.09 16.07
C GLU A 220 -3.15 -3.14 15.40
N LEU A 221 -4.14 -2.40 15.94
CA LEU A 221 -5.47 -2.26 15.32
C LEU A 221 -5.43 -1.69 13.90
N TYR A 222 -4.51 -0.77 13.62
CA TYR A 222 -4.31 -0.21 12.27
C TYR A 222 -3.69 -1.25 11.31
N LYS A 223 -2.61 -1.93 11.70
CA LYS A 223 -1.99 -3.01 10.89
C LYS A 223 -2.92 -4.19 10.62
N LEU A 224 -3.86 -4.46 11.52
CA LEU A 224 -4.83 -5.54 11.41
C LEU A 224 -5.95 -5.25 10.39
N ARG A 225 -6.16 -3.97 10.01
CA ARG A 225 -7.28 -3.54 9.14
C ARG A 225 -7.39 -4.29 7.81
N PRO A 226 -6.33 -4.49 6.99
CA PRO A 226 -6.46 -5.15 5.68
C PRO A 226 -6.98 -6.59 5.82
N TYR A 227 -6.51 -7.30 6.85
CA TYR A 227 -6.92 -8.68 7.14
C TYR A 227 -8.39 -8.76 7.56
N ARG A 228 -8.85 -7.85 8.44
CA ARG A 228 -10.27 -7.73 8.82
C ARG A 228 -11.16 -7.43 7.62
N VAL A 229 -10.75 -6.51 6.74
CA VAL A 229 -11.50 -6.20 5.52
C VAL A 229 -11.70 -7.46 4.69
N LEU A 230 -10.64 -8.24 4.43
CA LEU A 230 -10.74 -9.49 3.69
C LEU A 230 -11.60 -10.52 4.42
N GLU A 231 -11.45 -10.71 5.73
CA GLU A 231 -12.23 -11.68 6.51
C GLU A 231 -13.73 -11.35 6.50
N LEU A 232 -14.09 -10.09 6.76
CA LEU A 232 -15.47 -9.60 6.79
C LEU A 232 -16.13 -9.64 5.39
N LEU A 233 -15.36 -9.39 4.32
CA LEU A 233 -15.84 -9.49 2.94
C LEU A 233 -15.79 -10.91 2.38
N ALA A 234 -15.06 -11.85 2.98
CA ALA A 234 -15.13 -13.27 2.65
C ALA A 234 -16.45 -13.91 3.12
N ARG A 235 -17.07 -13.36 4.18
CA ARG A 235 -18.35 -13.84 4.74
C ARG A 235 -19.44 -14.03 3.67
N PRO A 236 -20.33 -15.04 3.82
CA PRO A 236 -21.46 -15.29 2.93
C PRO A 236 -22.32 -14.06 2.62
N LEU A 237 -22.99 -14.05 1.46
CA LEU A 237 -23.74 -12.88 0.97
C LEU A 237 -24.99 -12.55 1.82
N ASP A 238 -25.52 -13.53 2.55
CA ASP A 238 -26.59 -13.37 3.54
C ASP A 238 -26.13 -12.66 4.82
N GLN A 239 -24.82 -12.71 5.16
CA GLN A 239 -24.21 -12.03 6.32
C GLN A 239 -23.98 -10.53 6.04
N THR A 240 -25.07 -9.83 5.75
CA THR A 240 -25.07 -8.43 5.29
C THR A 240 -24.58 -7.42 6.32
N ARG A 241 -24.57 -7.75 7.62
CA ARG A 241 -24.08 -6.85 8.68
C ARG A 241 -22.55 -6.84 8.69
N GLU A 242 -21.96 -8.02 8.69
CA GLU A 242 -20.52 -8.30 8.75
C GLU A 242 -19.85 -7.76 7.48
N ARG A 243 -20.42 -8.07 6.30
CA ARG A 243 -19.97 -7.48 5.02
C ARG A 243 -20.00 -5.95 5.02
N ARG A 244 -21.07 -5.34 5.55
CA ARG A 244 -21.19 -3.87 5.62
C ARG A 244 -20.14 -3.26 6.56
N GLN A 245 -19.76 -3.96 7.62
CA GLN A 245 -18.65 -3.56 8.49
C GLN A 245 -17.32 -3.62 7.74
N GLY A 246 -17.07 -4.69 6.96
CA GLY A 246 -15.88 -4.81 6.09
C GLY A 246 -15.80 -3.68 5.04
N LEU A 247 -16.91 -3.38 4.36
CA LEU A 247 -17.00 -2.25 3.42
C LEU A 247 -16.77 -0.90 4.10
N LYS A 248 -17.29 -0.70 5.31
CA LYS A 248 -17.05 0.53 6.07
C LYS A 248 -15.57 0.69 6.42
N LEU A 249 -14.94 -0.38 6.92
CA LEU A 249 -13.53 -0.38 7.30
C LEU A 249 -12.63 -0.08 6.11
N LEU A 250 -12.92 -0.68 4.95
CA LEU A 250 -12.24 -0.40 3.69
C LEU A 250 -12.39 1.05 3.23
N LYS A 251 -13.60 1.62 3.32
CA LYS A 251 -13.85 3.02 2.97
C LYS A 251 -13.04 3.96 3.87
N THR A 252 -12.98 3.68 5.18
CA THR A 252 -12.12 4.45 6.10
C THR A 252 -10.63 4.29 5.78
N MET A 253 -10.14 3.12 5.34
CA MET A 253 -8.75 3.00 4.86
C MET A 253 -8.50 3.86 3.61
N LEU A 254 -9.41 3.84 2.62
CA LEU A 254 -9.28 4.68 1.42
C LEU A 254 -9.38 6.20 1.74
N GLU A 255 -10.18 6.57 2.74
CA GLU A 255 -10.25 7.93 3.27
C GLU A 255 -8.92 8.32 3.95
N ASP A 256 -8.40 7.49 4.87
CA ASP A 256 -7.16 7.71 5.63
C ASP A 256 -5.90 7.73 4.74
N ARG A 257 -5.91 7.10 3.55
CA ARG A 257 -4.81 7.15 2.57
C ARG A 257 -4.89 8.33 1.59
N GLY A 258 -6.01 9.04 1.55
CA GLY A 258 -6.31 10.02 0.50
C GLY A 258 -6.77 9.41 -0.83
N GLY A 259 -6.75 8.08 -0.99
CA GLY A 259 -7.34 7.34 -2.11
C GLY A 259 -6.64 6.01 -2.45
N ILE A 260 -7.01 5.37 -3.58
CA ILE A 260 -6.35 4.12 -4.04
C ILE A 260 -4.86 4.34 -4.38
N GLU A 261 -4.57 5.41 -5.12
CA GLU A 261 -3.21 5.86 -5.45
C GLU A 261 -2.69 6.84 -4.37
N GLY A 262 -3.31 6.82 -3.19
CA GLY A 262 -3.05 7.73 -2.08
C GLY A 262 -1.72 7.44 -1.38
N THR A 263 -1.00 8.52 -1.06
CA THR A 263 0.32 8.51 -0.41
C THR A 263 0.27 8.86 1.08
N GLU A 264 -0.92 9.07 1.65
CA GLU A 264 -1.08 9.35 3.09
C GLU A 264 -0.96 8.04 3.88
N ASP A 265 -0.45 8.13 5.12
CA ASP A 265 -0.20 6.97 5.97
C ASP A 265 -1.47 6.56 6.74
N ASP A 266 -2.14 5.51 6.28
CA ASP A 266 -3.27 4.90 6.99
C ASP A 266 -2.86 3.96 8.13
N LEU A 267 -1.57 3.95 8.49
CA LEU A 267 -0.94 3.15 9.55
C LEU A 267 -1.13 1.64 9.38
N SER A 268 -1.62 1.19 8.23
CA SER A 268 -1.82 -0.22 7.88
C SER A 268 -0.50 -0.97 7.67
N GLY A 269 0.59 -0.23 7.43
CA GLY A 269 1.89 -0.77 7.01
C GLY A 269 1.95 -1.16 5.52
N LEU A 270 0.90 -0.93 4.74
CA LEU A 270 0.91 -1.20 3.30
C LEU A 270 1.53 -0.05 2.51
N ALA A 271 2.62 -0.33 1.80
CA ALA A 271 3.14 0.53 0.74
C ALA A 271 2.13 0.60 -0.44
N ILE A 272 2.30 1.58 -1.33
CA ILE A 272 1.37 1.82 -2.46
C ILE A 272 1.20 0.55 -3.32
N ASP A 273 2.29 -0.13 -3.67
CA ASP A 273 2.26 -1.36 -4.48
C ASP A 273 1.51 -2.50 -3.79
N ASP A 274 1.71 -2.68 -2.48
CA ASP A 274 1.02 -3.71 -1.70
C ASP A 274 -0.44 -3.36 -1.44
N PHE A 275 -0.77 -2.06 -1.33
CA PHE A 275 -2.15 -1.59 -1.30
C PHE A 275 -2.86 -1.85 -2.63
N LEU A 276 -2.20 -1.64 -3.77
CA LEU A 276 -2.75 -1.99 -5.09
C LEU A 276 -2.98 -3.51 -5.24
N ARG A 277 -2.06 -4.35 -4.74
CA ARG A 277 -2.24 -5.82 -4.67
C ARG A 277 -3.41 -6.21 -3.75
N PHE A 278 -3.56 -5.54 -2.62
CA PHE A 278 -4.70 -5.71 -1.71
C PHE A 278 -6.02 -5.34 -2.41
N ILE A 279 -6.08 -4.21 -3.13
CA ILE A 279 -7.26 -3.81 -3.92
C ILE A 279 -7.55 -4.82 -5.05
N GLN A 280 -6.53 -5.43 -5.68
CA GLN A 280 -6.74 -6.51 -6.65
C GLN A 280 -7.37 -7.75 -6.00
N GLN A 281 -6.78 -8.24 -4.92
CA GLN A 281 -7.28 -9.40 -4.16
C GLN A 281 -8.71 -9.19 -3.63
N LEU A 282 -9.02 -7.97 -3.20
CA LEU A 282 -10.32 -7.57 -2.67
C LEU A 282 -11.47 -7.79 -3.66
N ARG A 283 -11.22 -7.59 -4.97
CA ARG A 283 -12.26 -7.69 -6.02
C ARG A 283 -12.98 -9.04 -5.98
N ASP A 284 -12.22 -10.12 -5.80
CA ASP A 284 -12.74 -11.51 -5.76
C ASP A 284 -13.75 -11.77 -4.63
N TYR A 285 -13.80 -10.91 -3.60
CA TYR A 285 -14.71 -10.96 -2.45
C TYR A 285 -15.90 -10.00 -2.56
N LEU A 286 -15.84 -9.04 -3.48
CA LEU A 286 -16.86 -8.03 -3.73
C LEU A 286 -17.76 -8.42 -4.91
N THR A 287 -19.05 -8.19 -4.74
CA THR A 287 -20.02 -8.21 -5.84
C THR A 287 -19.80 -7.02 -6.78
N ALA A 288 -20.27 -7.13 -8.01
CA ALA A 288 -20.15 -6.05 -8.99
C ALA A 288 -20.90 -4.77 -8.57
N SER A 289 -21.95 -4.88 -7.75
CA SER A 289 -22.62 -3.70 -7.17
C SER A 289 -21.80 -3.03 -6.09
N GLU A 290 -21.12 -3.79 -5.22
CA GLU A 290 -20.23 -3.23 -4.19
C GLU A 290 -18.98 -2.60 -4.82
N GLN A 291 -18.37 -3.23 -5.84
CA GLN A 291 -17.24 -2.66 -6.58
C GLN A 291 -17.64 -1.35 -7.30
N GLN A 292 -18.81 -1.30 -7.94
CA GLN A 292 -19.27 -0.06 -8.56
C GLN A 292 -19.43 1.06 -7.52
N GLU A 293 -20.14 0.81 -6.41
CA GLU A 293 -20.36 1.86 -5.39
C GLU A 293 -19.05 2.39 -4.82
N LEU A 294 -18.11 1.48 -4.52
CA LEU A 294 -16.79 1.80 -3.97
C LEU A 294 -15.94 2.61 -4.95
N PHE A 295 -15.69 2.06 -6.14
CA PHE A 295 -14.75 2.66 -7.09
C PHE A 295 -15.34 3.89 -7.79
N GLU A 296 -16.67 3.98 -7.96
CA GLU A 296 -17.32 5.18 -8.51
C GLU A 296 -17.34 6.35 -7.52
N HIS A 297 -17.35 6.08 -6.21
CA HIS A 297 -17.10 7.11 -5.20
C HIS A 297 -15.66 7.62 -5.32
N GLU A 298 -14.72 6.70 -5.41
CA GLU A 298 -13.29 6.99 -5.41
C GLU A 298 -12.82 7.66 -6.72
N ALA A 299 -13.41 7.33 -7.87
CA ALA A 299 -13.21 7.98 -9.16
C ALA A 299 -13.74 9.43 -9.25
N ARG A 300 -14.27 9.98 -8.15
CA ARG A 300 -14.54 11.42 -7.99
C ARG A 300 -13.29 12.20 -7.60
N ARG A 301 -12.31 11.52 -6.97
CA ARG A 301 -10.92 11.98 -6.86
C ARG A 301 -10.26 11.80 -8.24
N PRO A 302 -9.16 12.52 -8.55
CA PRO A 302 -8.43 12.35 -9.80
C PRO A 302 -7.60 11.04 -9.81
N SER A 303 -8.28 9.89 -9.74
CA SER A 303 -7.68 8.55 -9.74
C SER A 303 -7.97 7.82 -11.07
N PRO A 304 -6.96 7.62 -11.94
CA PRO A 304 -7.07 6.75 -13.10
C PRO A 304 -7.45 5.32 -12.74
N VAL A 305 -6.86 4.75 -11.68
CA VAL A 305 -7.14 3.36 -11.25
C VAL A 305 -8.60 3.19 -10.83
N ALA A 306 -9.14 4.09 -9.99
CA ALA A 306 -10.54 4.04 -9.59
C ALA A 306 -11.49 4.22 -10.79
N THR A 307 -11.13 5.09 -11.73
CA THR A 307 -11.88 5.29 -12.98
C THR A 307 -11.94 4.01 -13.81
N TYR A 308 -10.82 3.31 -13.94
CA TYR A 308 -10.72 2.05 -14.69
C TYR A 308 -11.50 0.91 -14.02
N LEU A 309 -11.35 0.74 -12.70
CA LEU A 309 -12.12 -0.24 -11.92
C LEU A 309 -13.63 0.04 -11.96
N THR A 310 -14.03 1.32 -12.00
CA THR A 310 -15.43 1.72 -12.23
C THR A 310 -15.94 1.30 -13.60
N VAL A 311 -15.14 1.48 -14.66
CA VAL A 311 -15.47 1.03 -16.03
C VAL A 311 -15.70 -0.48 -16.04
N TYR A 312 -14.81 -1.25 -15.41
CA TYR A 312 -14.94 -2.72 -15.34
C TYR A 312 -16.21 -3.15 -14.61
N ALA A 313 -16.53 -2.53 -13.45
CA ALA A 313 -17.77 -2.83 -12.72
C ALA A 313 -19.04 -2.44 -13.53
N LEU A 314 -19.01 -1.32 -14.24
CA LEU A 314 -20.11 -0.89 -15.13
C LEU A 314 -20.28 -1.81 -16.35
N LEU A 315 -19.19 -2.29 -16.95
CA LEU A 315 -19.24 -3.24 -18.06
C LEU A 315 -19.78 -4.60 -17.61
N ALA A 316 -19.27 -5.14 -16.50
CA ALA A 316 -19.68 -6.45 -16.00
C ALA A 316 -21.18 -6.46 -15.66
N ARG A 317 -21.66 -5.44 -14.92
CA ARG A 317 -23.09 -5.26 -14.64
C ARG A 317 -23.91 -4.95 -15.89
N GLY A 318 -23.39 -4.10 -16.77
CA GLY A 318 -24.06 -3.68 -17.99
C GLY A 318 -24.37 -4.84 -18.91
N PHE A 319 -23.41 -5.76 -19.07
CA PHE A 319 -23.61 -7.01 -19.78
C PHE A 319 -24.52 -7.97 -19.01
N ALA A 320 -24.07 -8.46 -17.84
CA ALA A 320 -24.70 -9.59 -17.13
C ALA A 320 -26.09 -9.29 -16.54
N ARG A 321 -26.52 -8.02 -16.53
CA ARG A 321 -27.87 -7.60 -16.11
C ARG A 321 -28.68 -6.92 -17.23
N HIS A 322 -28.21 -6.97 -18.48
CA HIS A 322 -28.87 -6.37 -19.65
C HIS A 322 -29.15 -4.86 -19.48
N GLN A 323 -28.15 -4.12 -18.98
CA GLN A 323 -28.22 -2.69 -18.66
C GLN A 323 -27.28 -1.86 -19.55
N PRO A 324 -27.60 -1.64 -20.84
CA PRO A 324 -26.76 -0.91 -21.79
C PRO A 324 -26.50 0.55 -21.41
N ALA A 325 -27.35 1.15 -20.56
CA ALA A 325 -27.08 2.46 -19.96
C ALA A 325 -25.77 2.49 -19.13
N LEU A 326 -25.40 1.38 -18.46
CA LEU A 326 -24.13 1.27 -17.75
C LEU A 326 -22.95 1.14 -18.73
N VAL A 327 -23.11 0.40 -19.83
CA VAL A 327 -22.11 0.29 -20.91
C VAL A 327 -21.86 1.65 -21.55
N ARG A 328 -22.90 2.43 -21.83
CA ARG A 328 -22.79 3.82 -22.33
C ARG A 328 -22.03 4.71 -21.35
N ARG A 329 -22.26 4.56 -20.04
CA ARG A 329 -21.56 5.30 -18.99
C ARG A 329 -20.08 4.88 -18.88
N ALA A 330 -19.79 3.59 -19.01
CA ALA A 330 -18.42 3.06 -19.09
C ALA A 330 -17.66 3.69 -20.28
N LYS A 331 -18.28 3.73 -21.46
CA LYS A 331 -17.73 4.42 -22.64
C LYS A 331 -17.41 5.91 -22.38
N GLN A 332 -18.28 6.63 -21.67
CA GLN A 332 -18.06 8.04 -21.30
C GLN A 332 -16.93 8.25 -20.26
N LEU A 333 -16.60 7.24 -19.46
CA LEU A 333 -15.42 7.25 -18.58
C LEU A 333 -14.15 6.98 -19.39
N LEU A 334 -14.17 5.97 -20.26
CA LEU A 334 -13.06 5.62 -21.16
C LEU A 334 -12.67 6.75 -22.11
N LEU A 335 -13.63 7.52 -22.63
CA LEU A 335 -13.35 8.71 -23.45
C LEU A 335 -12.62 9.83 -22.70
N ARG A 336 -12.72 9.87 -21.36
CA ARG A 336 -11.95 10.81 -20.53
C ARG A 336 -10.56 10.27 -20.19
N LEU A 337 -10.44 8.95 -20.01
CA LEU A 337 -9.18 8.28 -19.69
C LEU A 337 -8.24 8.17 -20.90
N GLY A 338 -8.79 8.04 -22.11
CA GLY A 338 -8.05 7.91 -23.38
C GLY A 338 -7.16 9.09 -23.77
N ALA A 339 -7.13 10.17 -22.99
CA ALA A 339 -6.16 11.26 -23.15
C ALA A 339 -4.79 10.94 -22.52
N GLN A 340 -4.70 9.90 -21.67
CA GLN A 340 -3.50 9.56 -20.90
C GLN A 340 -3.12 8.06 -20.97
N GLN A 341 -4.04 7.19 -21.39
CA GLN A 341 -3.83 5.74 -21.45
C GLN A 341 -4.40 5.19 -22.75
N ASP A 342 -3.78 4.15 -23.32
CA ASP A 342 -4.44 3.37 -24.38
C ASP A 342 -5.55 2.54 -23.72
N VAL A 343 -6.78 2.83 -24.13
CA VAL A 343 -8.00 2.13 -23.70
C VAL A 343 -8.94 1.89 -24.89
N HIS A 344 -8.35 1.84 -26.09
CA HIS A 344 -9.10 1.79 -27.33
C HIS A 344 -9.78 0.44 -27.56
N LEU A 345 -9.25 -0.64 -26.97
CA LEU A 345 -9.85 -1.97 -27.03
C LEU A 345 -11.13 -2.04 -26.20
N GLU A 346 -11.15 -1.49 -24.99
CA GLU A 346 -12.34 -1.41 -24.16
C GLU A 346 -13.36 -0.41 -24.74
N GLN A 347 -12.89 0.67 -25.39
CA GLN A 347 -13.77 1.56 -26.17
C GLN A 347 -14.44 0.80 -27.33
N ALA A 348 -13.72 -0.10 -28.00
CA ALA A 348 -14.26 -0.94 -29.06
C ALA A 348 -15.29 -1.94 -28.53
N VAL A 349 -15.01 -2.61 -27.40
CA VAL A 349 -15.96 -3.51 -26.73
C VAL A 349 -17.21 -2.73 -26.25
N CYS A 350 -17.05 -1.55 -25.65
CA CYS A 350 -18.18 -0.68 -25.30
C CYS A 350 -19.01 -0.28 -26.52
N ALA A 351 -18.37 0.04 -27.65
CA ALA A 351 -19.07 0.40 -28.89
C ALA A 351 -19.82 -0.82 -29.47
N LEU A 352 -19.21 -2.01 -29.48
CA LEU A 352 -19.85 -3.25 -29.88
C LEU A 352 -21.11 -3.51 -29.05
N LEU A 353 -21.01 -3.51 -27.72
CA LEU A 353 -22.12 -3.74 -26.78
C LEU A 353 -23.24 -2.68 -26.83
N LEU A 354 -23.03 -1.59 -27.59
CA LEU A 354 -24.01 -0.55 -27.88
C LEU A 354 -24.51 -0.59 -29.33
N GLY A 355 -24.19 -1.63 -30.11
CA GLY A 355 -24.55 -1.76 -31.52
C GLY A 355 -23.84 -0.75 -32.45
N GLN A 356 -22.77 -0.10 -31.99
CA GLN A 356 -22.07 0.98 -32.71
C GLN A 356 -20.85 0.42 -33.46
N THR A 357 -21.10 -0.45 -34.44
CA THR A 357 -20.08 -1.19 -35.21
C THR A 357 -19.00 -0.30 -35.84
N GLU A 358 -19.40 0.81 -36.46
CA GLU A 358 -18.47 1.79 -37.07
C GLU A 358 -17.61 2.53 -36.05
N GLU A 359 -18.07 2.69 -34.80
CA GLU A 359 -17.25 3.23 -33.71
C GLU A 359 -16.33 2.15 -33.13
N ALA A 360 -16.76 0.88 -33.13
CA ALA A 360 -15.95 -0.24 -32.67
C ALA A 360 -14.74 -0.48 -33.58
N ASN A 361 -14.94 -0.52 -34.90
CA ASN A 361 -13.85 -0.66 -35.87
C ASN A 361 -12.85 0.51 -35.78
N ARG A 362 -13.33 1.76 -35.73
CA ARG A 362 -12.45 2.94 -35.57
C ARG A 362 -11.65 2.95 -34.27
N ALA A 363 -12.21 2.43 -33.18
CA ALA A 363 -11.47 2.27 -31.93
C ALA A 363 -10.37 1.20 -32.06
N LEU A 364 -10.65 0.04 -32.67
CA LEU A 364 -9.64 -0.99 -32.92
C LEU A 364 -8.47 -0.50 -33.80
N GLU A 365 -8.71 0.40 -34.75
CA GLU A 365 -7.64 0.99 -35.58
C GLU A 365 -6.66 1.87 -34.78
N MET A 366 -7.07 2.38 -33.62
CA MET A 366 -6.25 3.24 -32.76
C MET A 366 -5.53 2.48 -31.63
N SER A 367 -5.96 1.26 -31.30
CA SER A 367 -5.35 0.43 -30.25
C SER A 367 -3.92 -0.01 -30.61
N GLN A 368 -3.06 -0.09 -29.61
CA GLN A 368 -1.65 -0.52 -29.71
C GLN A 368 -1.44 -1.94 -29.15
N GLU A 369 -2.51 -2.63 -28.75
CA GLU A 369 -2.47 -3.95 -28.10
C GLU A 369 -2.26 -5.09 -29.09
N TYR A 370 -1.02 -5.57 -29.20
CA TYR A 370 -0.62 -6.53 -30.22
C TYR A 370 -1.38 -7.87 -30.17
N GLU A 371 -1.45 -8.52 -29.00
CA GLU A 371 -2.03 -9.87 -28.85
C GLU A 371 -3.55 -9.88 -29.13
N PRO A 372 -4.39 -9.02 -28.50
CA PRO A 372 -5.81 -8.91 -28.85
C PRO A 372 -6.05 -8.57 -30.33
N LEU A 373 -5.31 -7.62 -30.90
CA LEU A 373 -5.47 -7.26 -32.31
C LEU A 373 -5.05 -8.38 -33.27
N ALA A 374 -4.03 -9.18 -32.93
CA ALA A 374 -3.64 -10.35 -33.70
C ALA A 374 -4.76 -11.40 -33.71
N TYR A 375 -5.34 -11.70 -32.55
CA TYR A 375 -6.49 -12.61 -32.41
C TYR A 375 -7.72 -12.11 -33.19
N ILE A 376 -8.11 -10.84 -33.01
CA ILE A 376 -9.25 -10.22 -33.72
C ILE A 376 -9.05 -10.29 -35.23
N ARG A 377 -7.85 -9.99 -35.74
CA ARG A 377 -7.53 -10.07 -37.17
C ARG A 377 -7.53 -11.50 -37.70
N GLU A 378 -7.00 -12.47 -36.95
CA GLU A 378 -7.03 -13.89 -37.32
C GLU A 378 -8.47 -14.41 -37.48
N HIS A 379 -9.33 -14.11 -36.51
CA HIS A 379 -10.72 -14.51 -36.52
C HIS A 379 -11.62 -13.68 -37.46
N SER A 380 -11.08 -12.64 -38.10
CA SER A 380 -11.78 -11.82 -39.10
C SER A 380 -11.27 -11.96 -40.54
N ARG A 381 -10.32 -12.88 -40.83
CA ARG A 381 -9.67 -13.02 -42.17
C ARG A 381 -10.61 -13.23 -43.36
N GLN A 382 -11.87 -13.58 -43.13
CA GLN A 382 -12.89 -13.81 -44.17
C GLN A 382 -13.98 -12.71 -44.19
N SER A 383 -13.82 -11.66 -43.39
CA SER A 383 -14.73 -10.51 -43.29
C SER A 383 -14.11 -9.27 -43.97
N PRO A 384 -14.93 -8.34 -44.50
CA PRO A 384 -14.46 -7.00 -44.88
C PRO A 384 -14.06 -6.12 -43.68
N ASP A 385 -14.51 -6.46 -42.47
CA ASP A 385 -14.28 -5.71 -41.23
C ASP A 385 -13.71 -6.59 -40.10
N LEU A 386 -13.42 -6.00 -38.94
CA LEU A 386 -12.92 -6.72 -37.76
C LEU A 386 -14.03 -7.18 -36.79
N LEU A 387 -15.31 -7.04 -37.15
CA LEU A 387 -16.42 -7.30 -36.24
C LEU A 387 -16.53 -8.77 -35.79
N PRO A 388 -16.38 -9.80 -36.66
CA PRO A 388 -16.51 -11.19 -36.21
C PRO A 388 -15.45 -11.58 -35.18
N GLY A 389 -14.20 -11.14 -35.38
CA GLY A 389 -13.12 -11.34 -34.43
C GLY A 389 -13.31 -10.51 -33.15
N LEU A 390 -13.86 -9.29 -33.25
CA LEU A 390 -14.19 -8.48 -32.08
C LEU A 390 -15.32 -9.10 -31.25
N CYS A 391 -16.33 -9.71 -31.88
CA CYS A 391 -17.40 -10.43 -31.18
C CYS A 391 -16.83 -11.59 -30.37
N LEU A 392 -16.02 -12.45 -31.02
CA LEU A 392 -15.33 -13.57 -30.38
C LEU A 392 -14.35 -13.12 -29.29
N TYR A 393 -13.68 -11.98 -29.48
CA TYR A 393 -12.82 -11.39 -28.46
C TYR A 393 -13.62 -10.89 -27.26
N ALA A 394 -14.71 -10.15 -27.49
CA ALA A 394 -15.52 -9.56 -26.43
C ALA A 394 -16.17 -10.62 -25.53
N GLU A 395 -16.80 -11.66 -26.11
CA GLU A 395 -17.36 -12.79 -25.32
C GLU A 395 -16.29 -13.46 -24.46
N ARG A 396 -15.11 -13.71 -25.04
CA ARG A 396 -14.00 -14.34 -24.34
C ARG A 396 -13.41 -13.44 -23.25
N TRP A 397 -13.17 -12.17 -23.52
CA TRP A 397 -12.64 -11.20 -22.56
C TRP A 397 -13.61 -10.98 -21.38
N LEU A 398 -14.93 -10.89 -21.66
CA LEU A 398 -15.96 -10.83 -20.63
C LEU A 398 -15.89 -12.05 -19.70
N LYS A 399 -15.77 -13.26 -20.26
CA LYS A 399 -15.76 -14.53 -19.52
C LYS A 399 -14.44 -14.84 -18.80
N ASP A 400 -13.32 -14.74 -19.51
CA ASP A 400 -12.00 -15.17 -19.07
C ASP A 400 -11.27 -14.11 -18.22
N GLU A 401 -11.58 -12.81 -18.42
CA GLU A 401 -10.84 -11.70 -17.80
C GLU A 401 -11.73 -10.78 -16.94
N LEU A 402 -12.93 -10.40 -17.39
CA LEU A 402 -13.76 -9.44 -16.65
C LEU A 402 -14.52 -10.10 -15.48
N PHE A 403 -15.33 -11.13 -15.75
CA PHE A 403 -16.23 -11.75 -14.77
C PHE A 403 -15.56 -12.45 -13.57
N PRO A 404 -14.38 -13.11 -13.68
CA PRO A 404 -13.77 -13.82 -12.55
C PRO A 404 -13.50 -12.93 -11.32
N HIS A 405 -13.31 -11.62 -11.56
CA HIS A 405 -13.08 -10.60 -10.55
C HIS A 405 -14.33 -10.12 -9.81
N PHE A 406 -15.52 -10.65 -10.09
CA PHE A 406 -16.77 -10.26 -9.42
C PHE A 406 -17.41 -11.46 -8.76
N ARG A 407 -17.61 -11.40 -7.44
CA ARG A 407 -18.09 -12.54 -6.64
C ARG A 407 -19.44 -13.10 -7.11
N ASP A 408 -20.32 -12.26 -7.66
CA ASP A 408 -21.64 -12.66 -8.16
C ASP A 408 -21.68 -13.03 -9.65
N PHE A 409 -20.55 -12.99 -10.37
CA PHE A 409 -20.47 -13.32 -11.80
C PHE A 409 -19.42 -14.38 -12.18
N LYS A 410 -18.75 -15.05 -11.22
CA LYS A 410 -17.66 -16.02 -11.54
C LYS A 410 -18.07 -17.15 -12.49
N ASP A 411 -19.34 -17.57 -12.43
CA ASP A 411 -19.91 -18.63 -13.27
C ASP A 411 -20.84 -18.07 -14.39
N GLN A 412 -20.79 -16.76 -14.66
CA GLN A 412 -21.64 -16.10 -15.65
C GLN A 412 -21.19 -16.41 -17.09
N GLU A 413 -22.12 -16.81 -17.93
CA GLU A 413 -21.87 -16.97 -19.37
C GLU A 413 -21.92 -15.63 -20.11
N ALA A 414 -21.11 -15.50 -21.16
CA ALA A 414 -20.91 -14.28 -21.94
C ALA A 414 -21.24 -14.51 -23.42
N THR A 415 -22.53 -14.51 -23.75
CA THR A 415 -23.04 -14.70 -25.12
C THR A 415 -23.59 -13.38 -25.66
N LEU A 416 -23.00 -12.81 -26.71
CA LEU A 416 -23.52 -11.59 -27.34
C LEU A 416 -24.91 -11.83 -27.93
N LYS A 417 -25.16 -13.05 -28.41
CA LYS A 417 -26.44 -13.50 -28.93
C LYS A 417 -27.59 -13.28 -27.95
N ASP A 418 -27.43 -13.71 -26.69
CA ASP A 418 -28.48 -13.58 -25.68
C ASP A 418 -28.60 -12.13 -25.18
N TYR A 419 -27.47 -11.43 -25.04
CA TYR A 419 -27.45 -10.01 -24.69
C TYR A 419 -28.22 -9.15 -25.70
N PHE A 420 -28.05 -9.36 -27.01
CA PHE A 420 -28.80 -8.62 -28.05
C PHE A 420 -30.21 -9.17 -28.32
N ALA A 421 -30.54 -10.38 -27.83
CA ALA A 421 -31.90 -10.92 -27.84
C ALA A 421 -32.77 -10.38 -26.69
N ASP A 422 -32.18 -9.75 -25.66
CA ASP A 422 -32.93 -9.16 -24.56
C ASP A 422 -33.71 -7.90 -24.99
N ALA A 423 -35.02 -7.88 -24.70
CA ALA A 423 -35.92 -6.82 -25.11
C ALA A 423 -35.59 -5.45 -24.47
N GLN A 424 -34.96 -5.40 -23.29
CA GLN A 424 -34.50 -4.15 -22.67
C GLN A 424 -33.28 -3.58 -23.40
N VAL A 425 -32.39 -4.46 -23.88
CA VAL A 425 -31.25 -4.07 -24.71
C VAL A 425 -31.75 -3.51 -26.04
N GLN A 426 -32.59 -4.26 -26.76
CA GLN A 426 -33.18 -3.83 -28.04
C GLN A 426 -33.86 -2.46 -27.92
N ALA A 427 -34.81 -2.31 -26.99
CA ALA A 427 -35.53 -1.06 -26.78
C ALA A 427 -34.61 0.12 -26.42
N TYR A 428 -33.53 -0.10 -25.66
CA TYR A 428 -32.57 0.96 -25.37
C TYR A 428 -31.77 1.37 -26.61
N LEU A 429 -31.32 0.40 -27.41
CA LEU A 429 -30.54 0.66 -28.63
C LEU A 429 -31.36 1.38 -29.71
N GLU A 430 -32.64 1.04 -29.87
CA GLU A 430 -33.55 1.77 -30.77
C GLU A 430 -33.72 3.25 -30.38
N THR A 431 -33.66 3.57 -29.08
CA THR A 431 -33.74 4.96 -28.59
C THR A 431 -32.40 5.72 -28.61
N MET A 432 -31.29 5.05 -28.95
CA MET A 432 -29.98 5.70 -29.01
C MET A 432 -29.82 6.50 -30.31
N PRO A 433 -29.27 7.73 -30.26
CA PRO A 433 -28.96 8.48 -31.48
C PRO A 433 -27.94 7.75 -32.35
N THR A 434 -28.36 7.26 -33.51
CA THR A 434 -27.50 6.74 -34.58
C THR A 434 -26.72 7.91 -35.19
N GLY A 435 -25.53 8.16 -34.65
CA GLY A 435 -24.93 9.49 -34.70
C GLY A 435 -24.25 9.90 -36.01
N SER A 436 -24.47 11.15 -36.42
CA SER A 436 -23.48 11.92 -37.18
C SER A 436 -23.63 13.44 -36.97
N GLY A 437 -22.71 14.06 -36.22
CA GLY A 437 -22.29 15.44 -36.47
C GLY A 437 -23.25 16.61 -36.19
N ALA A 438 -24.00 16.61 -35.08
CA ALA A 438 -24.56 17.85 -34.53
C ALA A 438 -24.82 17.77 -33.02
N GLU A 439 -24.91 18.94 -32.38
CA GLU A 439 -25.49 19.15 -31.04
C GLU A 439 -24.70 18.64 -29.81
N LEU A 440 -23.50 19.20 -29.64
CA LEU A 440 -23.13 19.76 -28.33
C LEU A 440 -24.09 20.93 -27.98
N ARG A 441 -25.32 20.60 -27.59
CA ARG A 441 -26.37 21.58 -27.26
C ARG A 441 -26.95 21.31 -25.87
N SER A 442 -26.23 21.80 -24.88
CA SER A 442 -26.74 22.31 -23.60
C SER A 442 -28.07 21.71 -23.08
N GLU A 443 -27.97 20.60 -22.33
CA GLU A 443 -28.97 20.28 -21.30
C GLU A 443 -28.98 21.41 -20.23
N PRO A 444 -30.15 21.83 -19.71
CA PRO A 444 -30.26 23.05 -18.93
C PRO A 444 -29.85 22.86 -17.47
N ARG A 445 -28.71 23.44 -17.06
CA ARG A 445 -28.38 23.62 -15.64
C ARG A 445 -29.40 24.53 -14.97
N GLN A 446 -30.21 23.98 -14.06
CA GLN A 446 -30.94 24.77 -13.08
C GLN A 446 -29.97 25.31 -12.03
N SER A 447 -30.09 26.61 -11.72
CA SER A 447 -29.09 27.38 -10.97
C SER A 447 -29.44 27.55 -9.48
N ALA A 448 -28.50 27.22 -8.60
CA ALA A 448 -28.31 27.83 -7.27
C ALA A 448 -26.93 27.39 -6.71
N ALA A 449 -26.08 28.22 -6.10
CA ALA A 449 -26.06 29.68 -6.01
C ALA A 449 -24.61 30.22 -5.85
N SER A 450 -24.45 31.51 -6.13
CA SER A 450 -23.29 32.41 -6.02
C SER A 450 -22.18 32.17 -4.96
N GLN A 451 -20.92 32.30 -5.41
CA GLN A 451 -19.83 33.25 -5.00
C GLN A 451 -18.55 32.78 -5.74
N GLY A 452 -17.76 33.53 -6.52
CA GLY A 452 -17.48 34.98 -6.56
C GLY A 452 -16.15 35.24 -5.84
N VAL A 453 -15.00 35.36 -6.55
CA VAL A 453 -14.21 36.62 -6.69
C VAL A 453 -12.92 36.41 -7.54
N PHE A 454 -12.72 37.24 -8.59
CA PHE A 454 -11.44 37.81 -9.12
C PHE A 454 -10.32 36.87 -9.69
N GLU A 455 -9.49 37.28 -10.67
CA GLU A 455 -9.55 38.33 -11.71
C GLU A 455 -8.58 37.97 -12.86
N GLN A 456 -8.81 38.49 -14.08
CA GLN A 456 -7.90 38.29 -15.23
C GLN A 456 -7.04 39.54 -15.46
N THR A 457 -5.80 39.37 -15.95
CA THR A 457 -5.22 40.34 -16.88
C THR A 457 -4.18 39.68 -17.79
N SER A 458 -4.18 40.06 -19.07
CA SER A 458 -3.23 39.60 -20.08
C SER A 458 -2.88 40.76 -21.00
N LEU A 459 -1.60 41.00 -21.27
CA LEU A 459 -1.16 41.91 -22.34
C LEU A 459 0.12 41.41 -23.04
N THR A 460 -0.11 40.79 -24.19
CA THR A 460 0.49 41.04 -25.52
C THR A 460 2.02 41.21 -25.73
N THR A 461 2.50 40.39 -26.68
CA THR A 461 3.83 40.23 -27.31
C THR A 461 4.32 41.42 -28.16
N THR A 462 5.66 41.62 -28.31
CA THR A 462 6.42 41.65 -29.61
C THR A 462 7.95 41.83 -29.40
N PRO A 463 8.83 41.51 -30.39
CA PRO A 463 10.19 40.99 -30.12
C PRO A 463 11.37 41.91 -30.47
N GLY A 464 12.58 41.50 -30.04
CA GLY A 464 13.86 42.12 -30.44
C GLY A 464 15.00 41.09 -30.60
N THR A 465 15.60 41.04 -31.79
CA THR A 465 16.77 40.22 -32.15
C THR A 465 18.09 40.80 -31.63
N GLY A 466 19.04 39.95 -31.19
CA GLY A 466 20.47 40.32 -31.24
C GLY A 466 21.45 39.57 -30.34
N GLN A 467 22.26 38.70 -30.97
CA GLN A 467 23.65 38.37 -30.62
C GLN A 467 23.97 37.63 -29.30
N PHE A 468 24.41 36.37 -29.46
CA PHE A 468 25.23 35.66 -28.48
C PHE A 468 26.67 36.22 -28.47
N PRO A 469 27.23 36.59 -27.31
CA PRO A 469 28.67 36.57 -27.08
C PRO A 469 29.06 35.21 -26.51
N THR A 470 29.96 34.50 -27.20
CA THR A 470 30.63 33.31 -26.66
C THR A 470 31.54 33.74 -25.50
N ALA A 471 31.06 33.60 -24.27
CA ALA A 471 31.84 33.82 -23.05
C ALA A 471 31.91 32.51 -22.27
N GLN A 472 33.10 32.19 -21.77
CA GLN A 472 33.36 30.98 -21.00
C GLN A 472 32.57 31.03 -19.69
N PHE A 473 31.71 30.04 -19.44
CA PHE A 473 31.09 29.88 -18.13
C PHE A 473 32.16 29.47 -17.11
N PRO A 474 32.15 30.05 -15.90
CA PRO A 474 33.14 29.73 -14.88
C PRO A 474 32.93 28.30 -14.35
N THR A 475 34.02 27.60 -14.05
CA THR A 475 33.96 26.32 -13.33
C THR A 475 33.31 26.53 -11.96
N ILE A 476 32.13 25.95 -11.73
CA ILE A 476 31.39 26.10 -10.48
C ILE A 476 32.15 25.37 -9.36
N GLU A 477 32.64 26.12 -8.35
CA GLU A 477 33.40 25.60 -7.20
C GLU A 477 32.60 24.61 -6.32
N GLY A 478 31.29 24.50 -6.55
CA GLY A 478 30.37 23.59 -5.85
C GLY A 478 30.39 22.12 -6.31
N SER A 479 31.20 21.75 -7.31
CA SER A 479 31.15 20.43 -7.97
C SER A 479 32.01 19.31 -7.36
N LEU A 480 32.72 19.57 -6.25
CA LEU A 480 33.70 18.63 -5.70
C LEU A 480 33.11 17.56 -4.75
N PRO A 481 33.63 16.32 -4.76
CA PRO A 481 33.20 15.22 -3.88
C PRO A 481 33.46 15.49 -2.40
N ILE A 482 32.96 14.60 -1.52
CA ILE A 482 33.22 14.68 -0.08
C ILE A 482 34.74 14.83 0.21
N GLY A 483 35.09 15.87 0.97
CA GLY A 483 36.44 16.05 1.50
C GLY A 483 37.50 16.66 0.57
N ALA A 484 37.10 17.40 -0.46
CA ALA A 484 38.04 18.31 -1.13
C ALA A 484 38.59 19.38 -0.15
N PRO A 485 39.90 19.69 -0.17
CA PRO A 485 40.51 20.59 0.79
C PRO A 485 40.07 22.05 0.57
N THR A 486 39.43 22.65 1.57
CA THR A 486 39.15 24.09 1.57
C THR A 486 40.47 24.87 1.54
N MET A 487 40.64 25.74 0.54
CA MET A 487 41.81 26.64 0.47
C MET A 487 41.91 27.52 1.74
N PRO A 488 43.13 27.83 2.24
CA PRO A 488 43.27 28.63 3.46
C PRO A 488 42.73 30.05 3.28
N ASN A 489 42.21 30.62 4.38
CA ASN A 489 41.85 32.03 4.48
C ASN A 489 42.98 32.93 3.92
N PRO A 490 42.68 33.98 3.13
CA PRO A 490 43.69 34.90 2.63
C PRO A 490 44.33 35.67 3.79
N ALA A 491 45.55 35.30 4.15
CA ALA A 491 46.30 35.93 5.21
C ALA A 491 46.67 37.38 4.87
N THR A 492 46.31 38.30 5.75
CA THR A 492 46.66 39.72 5.71
C THR A 492 48.16 39.93 5.48
N THR A 493 48.56 40.28 4.25
CA THR A 493 49.97 40.59 3.93
C THR A 493 50.10 41.98 3.31
N VAL A 494 50.65 42.89 4.10
CA VAL A 494 50.88 44.30 3.74
C VAL A 494 51.96 44.44 2.67
N ARG A 495 51.68 45.14 1.54
CA ARG A 495 52.76 45.81 0.78
C ARG A 495 52.35 47.08 0.00
N ARG A 496 52.61 48.22 0.66
CA ARG A 496 53.07 49.53 0.13
C ARG A 496 52.24 50.30 -0.93
N ARG A 497 51.74 51.46 -0.49
CA ARG A 497 51.41 52.69 -1.26
C ARG A 497 52.60 53.14 -2.15
N PRO A 498 52.37 53.83 -3.29
CA PRO A 498 52.41 55.30 -3.27
C PRO A 498 51.35 55.93 -4.22
N PRO A 499 51.32 57.26 -4.46
CA PRO A 499 50.84 58.27 -3.53
C PRO A 499 49.59 59.03 -4.05
N GLU A 500 49.01 59.87 -3.17
CA GLU A 500 47.92 60.82 -3.46
C GLU A 500 48.33 61.91 -4.48
N PRO A 501 47.35 62.58 -5.11
CA PRO A 501 47.02 63.92 -4.61
C PRO A 501 45.52 64.19 -4.37
N ALA A 502 45.26 65.08 -3.42
CA ALA A 502 43.95 65.60 -3.01
C ALA A 502 43.70 67.01 -3.66
N PRO A 503 42.85 67.92 -3.12
CA PRO A 503 41.43 67.80 -2.73
C PRO A 503 40.53 68.95 -3.29
N SER A 504 39.20 68.78 -3.26
CA SER A 504 38.18 69.88 -3.16
C SER A 504 36.83 69.22 -2.77
N SER A 505 36.02 69.59 -1.76
CA SER A 505 35.73 70.87 -1.07
C SER A 505 35.16 71.94 -2.03
N SER A 506 33.99 72.58 -1.82
CA SER A 506 33.03 72.59 -0.69
C SER A 506 31.73 73.33 -1.07
N ARG A 507 30.59 73.00 -0.42
CA ARG A 507 29.44 73.92 -0.10
C ARG A 507 28.62 74.51 -1.28
N ARG A 508 27.36 74.97 -1.15
CA ARG A 508 26.54 75.47 0.01
C ARG A 508 25.00 75.34 -0.27
N PRO A 509 24.11 75.41 0.75
CA PRO A 509 22.62 75.56 0.64
C PRO A 509 22.22 77.04 0.97
N PRO A 510 21.04 77.43 1.56
CA PRO A 510 19.70 76.83 1.81
C PRO A 510 18.53 77.72 1.25
N GLU A 511 17.20 77.50 1.44
CA GLU A 511 16.28 77.76 2.61
C GLU A 511 14.82 77.97 2.02
N PRO A 512 13.70 78.27 2.74
CA PRO A 512 12.96 77.51 3.78
C PRO A 512 11.39 77.40 3.64
N ALA A 513 10.79 76.34 4.25
CA ALA A 513 9.50 76.28 5.03
C ALA A 513 8.13 76.72 4.40
N PRO A 514 6.94 76.66 5.10
CA PRO A 514 6.50 75.89 6.29
C PRO A 514 5.13 75.10 6.16
N VAL A 515 4.74 74.48 7.29
CA VAL A 515 3.56 73.64 7.71
C VAL A 515 2.10 73.83 7.20
N SER A 516 1.44 72.67 7.02
CA SER A 516 0.11 72.16 7.52
C SER A 516 -1.16 73.03 7.63
N ASN A 517 -2.26 72.60 6.97
CA ASN A 517 -3.59 72.24 7.55
C ASN A 517 -4.73 72.16 6.49
N GLY A 518 -5.82 71.43 6.77
CA GLY A 518 -7.16 71.76 6.20
C GLY A 518 -8.10 70.58 5.85
N ASN A 519 -9.29 70.53 6.47
CA ASN A 519 -10.36 69.54 6.25
C ASN A 519 -11.64 70.20 5.68
N GLY A 520 -12.51 69.42 5.00
CA GLY A 520 -13.95 69.72 4.78
C GLY A 520 -14.34 70.33 3.41
N ALA A 521 -15.59 70.23 2.91
CA ALA A 521 -16.82 69.59 3.44
C ALA A 521 -17.97 69.55 2.38
N TYR A 522 -18.81 68.47 2.36
CA TYR A 522 -20.27 68.32 2.03
C TYR A 522 -20.97 69.11 0.85
N PRO A 523 -22.26 68.86 0.46
CA PRO A 523 -23.23 67.76 0.70
C PRO A 523 -24.03 67.19 -0.54
N ARG A 524 -24.73 66.03 -0.35
CA ARG A 524 -26.10 65.55 -0.76
C ARG A 524 -26.97 66.26 -1.87
N PRO A 525 -28.11 65.67 -2.39
CA PRO A 525 -28.51 64.24 -2.60
C PRO A 525 -29.50 63.90 -3.79
N ALA A 526 -29.88 62.61 -3.92
CA ALA A 526 -31.26 62.04 -4.10
C ALA A 526 -31.90 61.66 -5.48
N VAL A 527 -32.83 60.68 -5.37
CA VAL A 527 -33.93 60.20 -6.28
C VAL A 527 -33.52 59.34 -7.49
N ARG A 528 -34.03 58.13 -7.84
CA ARG A 528 -35.08 57.14 -7.42
C ARG A 528 -36.19 56.87 -8.47
N ASN A 529 -36.35 55.58 -8.82
CA ASN A 529 -37.50 54.87 -9.43
C ASN A 529 -37.89 55.08 -10.92
N GLY A 530 -38.29 53.97 -11.56
CA GLY A 530 -39.09 53.93 -12.81
C GLY A 530 -39.46 52.48 -13.23
N ASN A 531 -40.74 52.10 -13.11
CA ASN A 531 -41.27 50.78 -13.52
C ASN A 531 -41.65 50.75 -15.02
N GLY A 532 -41.68 49.57 -15.67
CA GLY A 532 -42.30 49.41 -16.99
C GLY A 532 -42.37 47.98 -17.55
N ARG A 533 -43.59 47.41 -17.59
CA ARG A 533 -44.07 46.33 -18.48
C ARG A 533 -45.13 46.97 -19.43
N PRO A 534 -45.70 46.29 -20.45
CA PRO A 534 -45.28 45.11 -21.23
C PRO A 534 -45.38 45.40 -22.77
N SER A 535 -45.32 44.37 -23.66
CA SER A 535 -46.28 44.15 -24.79
C SER A 535 -45.86 43.01 -25.75
N GLN A 536 -46.86 42.27 -26.24
CA GLN A 536 -46.86 41.34 -27.39
C GLN A 536 -47.18 42.13 -28.70
N PRO A 537 -47.07 41.61 -29.96
CA PRO A 537 -47.90 40.48 -30.45
C PRO A 537 -47.32 39.57 -31.58
N GLU A 538 -48.05 38.50 -31.92
CA GLU A 538 -47.90 37.71 -33.17
C GLU A 538 -48.57 38.41 -34.40
N PRO A 539 -48.54 37.84 -35.63
CA PRO A 539 -49.65 36.94 -36.04
C PRO A 539 -49.40 35.85 -37.14
N ARG A 540 -50.17 34.73 -37.03
CA ARG A 540 -50.85 33.94 -38.12
C ARG A 540 -50.00 33.10 -39.12
N LEU A 541 -50.15 31.77 -39.19
CA LEU A 541 -51.25 30.87 -39.65
C LEU A 541 -51.32 30.61 -41.18
N ARG A 542 -51.14 29.33 -41.59
CA ARG A 542 -52.15 28.52 -42.34
C ARG A 542 -51.72 27.04 -42.56
N LEU A 543 -52.71 26.15 -42.55
CA LEU A 543 -52.65 24.71 -42.86
C LEU A 543 -53.24 24.42 -44.25
N ALA A 544 -52.87 23.28 -44.84
CA ALA A 544 -53.77 22.42 -45.64
C ALA A 544 -53.16 21.01 -45.83
N GLU A 545 -53.92 19.96 -45.53
CA GLU A 545 -53.64 18.56 -45.86
C GLU A 545 -54.10 18.24 -47.31
N GLU A 546 -53.61 17.14 -47.94
CA GLU A 546 -54.37 15.88 -48.07
C GLU A 546 -53.77 14.86 -49.10
N ASN A 547 -54.08 13.58 -48.87
CA ASN A 547 -54.18 12.43 -49.79
C ASN A 547 -52.96 11.57 -50.22
N MET A 548 -53.12 10.28 -49.90
CA MET A 548 -52.47 9.05 -50.40
C MET A 548 -53.23 8.54 -51.66
N PRO A 549 -52.70 7.60 -52.48
CA PRO A 549 -52.86 6.17 -52.16
C PRO A 549 -51.77 5.19 -52.71
N ASP A 550 -51.83 3.95 -52.21
CA ASP A 550 -51.15 2.72 -52.69
C ASP A 550 -51.93 2.08 -53.90
N PRO A 551 -51.47 1.05 -54.68
CA PRO A 551 -51.01 -0.26 -54.13
C PRO A 551 -50.03 -1.19 -54.94
N GLU A 552 -49.50 -2.20 -54.22
CA GLU A 552 -49.30 -3.64 -54.58
C GLU A 552 -48.12 -4.23 -55.43
N PHE A 553 -47.48 -5.24 -54.80
CA PHE A 553 -46.83 -6.48 -55.30
C PHE A 553 -45.64 -6.49 -56.30
N ARG A 554 -44.44 -6.87 -55.78
CA ARG A 554 -43.67 -8.02 -56.32
C ARG A 554 -42.71 -8.65 -55.31
N SER A 555 -42.23 -9.84 -55.64
CA SER A 555 -41.58 -10.83 -54.75
C SER A 555 -40.05 -10.72 -54.62
N GLY A 556 -39.56 -10.97 -53.41
CA GLY A 556 -38.64 -12.10 -53.17
C GLY A 556 -37.18 -11.93 -53.56
N TYR A 557 -36.46 -11.10 -52.80
CA TYR A 557 -35.13 -11.42 -52.28
C TYR A 557 -35.17 -11.15 -50.77
N ALA A 558 -34.49 -11.98 -49.97
CA ALA A 558 -34.21 -11.62 -48.58
C ALA A 558 -32.93 -10.78 -48.62
N ASP A 559 -33.07 -9.46 -48.44
CA ASP A 559 -31.93 -8.57 -48.24
C ASP A 559 -31.39 -8.77 -46.82
N ASP A 560 -30.06 -8.83 -46.67
CA ASP A 560 -29.37 -8.78 -45.37
C ASP A 560 -29.48 -7.38 -44.71
N ASP A 561 -30.11 -6.40 -45.37
CA ASP A 561 -30.24 -5.00 -44.94
C ASP A 561 -31.44 -4.71 -44.01
N ASP A 562 -32.43 -5.62 -43.89
CA ASP A 562 -33.58 -5.45 -42.98
C ASP A 562 -33.29 -5.88 -41.52
N LEU A 563 -32.12 -6.48 -41.26
CA LEU A 563 -31.70 -6.89 -39.92
C LEU A 563 -31.15 -5.71 -39.12
N SER A 564 -31.62 -5.53 -37.89
CA SER A 564 -31.06 -4.52 -36.98
C SER A 564 -29.57 -4.80 -36.72
N VAL A 565 -28.79 -3.75 -36.42
CA VAL A 565 -27.35 -3.90 -36.12
C VAL A 565 -27.13 -4.83 -34.91
N ALA A 566 -28.08 -4.85 -33.96
CA ALA A 566 -28.09 -5.79 -32.83
C ALA A 566 -28.23 -7.26 -33.31
N GLU A 567 -29.18 -7.55 -34.20
CA GLU A 567 -29.36 -8.91 -34.77
C GLU A 567 -28.16 -9.34 -35.62
N ARG A 568 -27.58 -8.43 -36.40
CA ARG A 568 -26.35 -8.70 -37.17
C ARG A 568 -25.19 -9.09 -36.24
N VAL A 569 -24.99 -8.37 -35.12
CA VAL A 569 -23.96 -8.72 -34.12
C VAL A 569 -24.30 -10.03 -33.41
N ALA A 570 -25.57 -10.28 -33.07
CA ALA A 570 -26.02 -11.53 -32.45
C ALA A 570 -25.73 -12.76 -33.34
N GLN A 571 -25.88 -12.64 -34.66
CA GLN A 571 -25.59 -13.72 -35.62
C GLN A 571 -24.09 -14.01 -35.80
N LEU A 572 -23.21 -13.05 -35.47
CA LEU A 572 -21.76 -13.22 -35.52
C LEU A 572 -21.19 -13.94 -34.27
N SER A 573 -21.99 -14.10 -33.22
CA SER A 573 -21.65 -14.95 -32.06
C SER A 573 -21.43 -16.41 -32.51
N PRO A 574 -20.45 -17.15 -31.93
CA PRO A 574 -20.15 -18.54 -32.28
C PRO A 574 -21.35 -19.48 -32.19
N GLU A 575 -22.30 -19.22 -31.29
CA GLU A 575 -23.55 -20.00 -31.16
C GLU A 575 -24.63 -19.63 -32.19
N GLY A 576 -24.41 -18.61 -33.02
CA GLY A 576 -25.26 -18.28 -34.17
C GLY A 576 -25.15 -19.30 -35.31
N LYS A 577 -24.05 -20.07 -35.38
CA LYS A 577 -23.74 -20.94 -36.53
C LYS A 577 -24.30 -22.38 -36.47
N MET A 578 -25.15 -22.72 -35.49
CA MET A 578 -25.76 -24.05 -35.38
C MET A 578 -27.28 -24.05 -35.13
N THR A 579 -28.06 -23.49 -36.06
CA THR A 579 -29.47 -23.90 -36.25
C THR A 579 -29.84 -23.98 -37.74
N THR A 580 -29.75 -25.18 -38.33
CA THR A 580 -30.51 -25.53 -39.54
C THR A 580 -31.28 -26.83 -39.28
N PRO A 581 -32.62 -26.85 -39.40
CA PRO A 581 -33.40 -28.04 -39.13
C PRO A 581 -33.51 -28.95 -40.36
N GLY A 582 -33.14 -30.22 -40.20
CA GLY A 582 -33.68 -31.32 -41.01
C GLY A 582 -32.77 -31.88 -42.12
N SER A 583 -32.13 -33.01 -41.83
CA SER A 583 -32.10 -34.13 -42.78
C SER A 583 -31.90 -35.46 -42.03
N GLU A 584 -32.72 -36.46 -42.34
CA GLU A 584 -32.68 -37.77 -41.70
C GLU A 584 -31.52 -38.64 -42.24
N ALA A 585 -31.08 -39.61 -41.43
CA ALA A 585 -30.11 -40.62 -41.85
C ALA A 585 -30.69 -41.56 -42.92
N PRO A 586 -29.84 -42.30 -43.66
CA PRO A 586 -29.78 -43.72 -43.32
C PRO A 586 -28.41 -44.41 -43.38
N THR A 587 -28.43 -45.67 -42.97
CA THR A 587 -27.36 -46.56 -42.51
C THR A 587 -26.46 -47.19 -43.59
N LYS A 588 -25.23 -47.52 -43.15
CA LYS A 588 -24.18 -48.45 -43.67
C LYS A 588 -24.68 -49.79 -44.30
N PRO A 589 -23.89 -50.52 -45.14
CA PRO A 589 -22.62 -51.17 -44.72
C PRO A 589 -21.46 -51.31 -45.76
N ALA A 590 -20.31 -51.82 -45.26
CA ALA A 590 -19.05 -52.08 -45.98
C ALA A 590 -18.93 -53.56 -46.49
N PRO A 591 -17.85 -53.95 -47.22
CA PRO A 591 -16.62 -54.43 -46.54
C PRO A 591 -15.26 -54.17 -47.25
N THR A 592 -14.18 -54.53 -46.53
CA THR A 592 -12.70 -54.55 -46.78
C THR A 592 -12.22 -55.79 -47.59
N PRO A 593 -10.90 -56.14 -47.76
CA PRO A 593 -9.59 -55.43 -47.59
C PRO A 593 -8.46 -55.71 -48.67
N GLU A 594 -7.30 -55.05 -48.47
CA GLU A 594 -5.89 -55.54 -48.60
C GLU A 594 -5.09 -55.75 -49.93
N SER A 595 -3.78 -55.41 -49.79
CA SER A 595 -2.53 -55.90 -50.46
C SER A 595 -1.91 -55.04 -51.60
N ILE A 596 -0.59 -54.85 -51.82
CA ILE A 596 0.73 -55.04 -51.16
C ILE A 596 1.82 -54.54 -52.17
N ALA A 597 3.00 -54.04 -51.74
CA ALA A 597 4.30 -53.95 -52.48
C ALA A 597 4.46 -53.04 -53.74
N LEU A 598 5.66 -52.61 -54.20
CA LEU A 598 7.07 -52.54 -53.70
C LEU A 598 7.91 -51.52 -54.54
N ASP A 599 8.98 -50.99 -53.93
CA ASP A 599 10.30 -50.53 -54.47
C ASP A 599 10.49 -49.52 -55.64
N GLY A 600 11.57 -48.71 -55.52
CA GLY A 600 12.16 -47.90 -56.61
C GLY A 600 13.16 -46.81 -56.16
N GLU A 601 14.46 -47.15 -56.10
CA GLU A 601 15.57 -46.32 -55.57
C GLU A 601 16.15 -45.19 -56.46
N GLN A 602 16.80 -44.19 -55.82
CA GLN A 602 18.00 -43.40 -56.27
C GLN A 602 17.85 -42.45 -57.51
N THR A 603 18.53 -41.29 -57.70
CA THR A 603 19.82 -40.70 -57.24
C THR A 603 19.88 -39.16 -57.46
N LEU A 604 20.95 -38.47 -56.99
CA LEU A 604 21.34 -37.04 -57.21
C LEU A 604 22.84 -36.96 -57.60
N PRO A 605 23.42 -35.78 -57.98
CA PRO A 605 22.98 -34.72 -58.89
C PRO A 605 23.87 -34.66 -60.17
N PRO A 606 24.96 -33.83 -60.39
CA PRO A 606 25.55 -32.64 -59.74
C PRO A 606 25.50 -31.33 -60.61
N ALA A 607 26.55 -30.50 -60.59
CA ALA A 607 26.64 -29.09 -61.03
C ALA A 607 27.65 -28.80 -62.17
N ILE A 608 27.74 -27.53 -62.63
CA ILE A 608 29.00 -26.77 -62.89
C ILE A 608 28.73 -25.26 -63.13
N ALA A 609 29.62 -24.42 -62.60
CA ALA A 609 29.81 -23.00 -62.96
C ALA A 609 31.32 -22.73 -63.16
N PRO A 610 31.72 -21.73 -63.99
CA PRO A 610 32.65 -20.69 -63.49
C PRO A 610 32.46 -19.30 -64.17
N GLY A 611 33.09 -18.18 -63.76
CA GLY A 611 34.14 -18.02 -62.74
C GLY A 611 34.58 -16.57 -62.46
N ARG A 612 35.73 -16.43 -61.76
CA ARG A 612 36.23 -15.24 -61.02
C ARG A 612 37.10 -14.25 -61.82
N ARG A 613 37.21 -13.01 -61.29
CA ARG A 613 38.44 -12.22 -60.92
C ARG A 613 37.95 -10.98 -60.12
N SER A 614 38.41 -10.54 -58.93
CA SER A 614 39.68 -10.56 -58.17
C SER A 614 40.48 -9.24 -58.24
N ARG A 615 40.78 -8.67 -57.05
CA ARG A 615 41.44 -7.38 -56.68
C ARG A 615 40.44 -6.28 -56.28
N GLY A 616 40.64 -5.50 -55.21
CA GLY A 616 41.65 -5.51 -54.15
C GLY A 616 41.33 -4.42 -53.11
N ALA A 617 41.67 -4.62 -51.83
CA ALA A 617 41.24 -3.74 -50.74
C ALA A 617 41.91 -2.35 -50.75
N PRO A 618 41.24 -1.35 -50.14
CA PRO A 618 41.92 -0.54 -49.13
C PRO A 618 41.18 -0.54 -47.79
N HIS A 619 41.94 -0.59 -46.70
CA HIS A 619 41.48 -0.44 -45.33
C HIS A 619 41.05 1.01 -45.06
N TRP A 620 39.81 1.20 -44.59
CA TRP A 620 39.38 2.32 -43.74
C TRP A 620 38.40 1.78 -42.69
N GLY A 621 38.93 1.31 -41.56
CA GLY A 621 38.12 1.04 -40.37
C GLY A 621 37.51 2.34 -39.83
N ARG A 622 36.41 2.23 -39.08
CA ARG A 622 35.61 3.33 -38.50
C ARG A 622 34.71 4.12 -39.47
N LEU A 623 33.86 3.44 -40.25
CA LEU A 623 32.65 4.07 -40.84
C LEU A 623 31.49 3.11 -41.18
N ALA A 624 31.40 1.98 -40.45
CA ALA A 624 30.32 0.99 -40.61
C ALA A 624 29.22 1.07 -39.53
N LEU A 625 29.24 2.10 -38.67
CA LEU A 625 28.37 2.18 -37.46
C LEU A 625 27.51 3.45 -37.36
N VAL A 626 27.56 4.34 -38.35
CA VAL A 626 26.90 5.67 -38.27
C VAL A 626 25.62 5.75 -39.14
N ALA A 627 25.48 4.89 -40.16
CA ALA A 627 24.27 4.85 -41.00
C ALA A 627 23.13 3.98 -40.40
N ALA A 628 23.40 3.17 -39.37
CA ALA A 628 22.39 2.39 -38.65
C ALA A 628 21.88 3.07 -37.37
N ALA A 629 22.65 4.01 -36.80
CA ALA A 629 22.30 4.72 -35.56
C ALA A 629 21.43 5.97 -35.79
N GLY A 630 21.49 6.57 -36.98
CA GLY A 630 20.79 7.84 -37.29
C GLY A 630 19.25 7.78 -37.30
N VAL A 631 18.65 6.58 -37.35
CA VAL A 631 17.19 6.38 -37.26
C VAL A 631 16.75 5.96 -35.85
N LEU A 632 17.69 5.53 -34.99
CA LEU A 632 17.45 5.24 -33.58
C LEU A 632 17.55 6.50 -32.68
N GLY A 633 18.28 7.54 -33.12
CA GLY A 633 18.57 8.72 -32.31
C GLY A 633 17.47 9.79 -32.20
N LEU A 634 16.44 9.78 -33.07
CA LEU A 634 15.37 10.79 -33.06
C LEU A 634 13.99 10.25 -32.62
N GLY A 635 13.90 8.96 -32.27
CA GLY A 635 12.70 8.37 -31.66
C GLY A 635 12.71 8.36 -30.12
N ILE A 636 13.89 8.55 -29.50
CA ILE A 636 14.07 8.36 -28.04
C ILE A 636 13.84 9.66 -27.25
N LEU A 637 14.10 10.84 -27.84
CA LEU A 637 13.95 12.14 -27.17
C LEU A 637 12.53 12.73 -27.20
N GLY A 638 11.51 11.89 -27.38
CA GLY A 638 10.09 12.24 -27.20
C GLY A 638 9.32 11.23 -26.35
N PHE A 639 9.99 10.21 -25.81
CA PHE A 639 9.38 9.01 -25.24
C PHE A 639 9.75 8.75 -23.77
N GLY A 640 10.63 9.56 -23.19
CA GLY A 640 11.20 9.37 -21.85
C GLY A 640 10.34 9.83 -20.67
N THR A 641 9.29 10.61 -20.89
CA THR A 641 8.46 11.20 -19.81
C THR A 641 7.01 10.68 -19.77
N MET A 642 6.69 9.65 -20.56
CA MET A 642 5.32 9.07 -20.64
C MET A 642 5.29 7.53 -20.49
N ARG A 643 6.31 6.94 -19.86
CA ARG A 643 6.37 5.50 -19.55
C ARG A 643 6.52 5.17 -18.06
N ALA A 644 5.98 6.03 -17.19
CA ALA A 644 5.88 5.79 -15.75
C ALA A 644 4.48 5.34 -15.27
N LEU A 645 3.45 5.22 -16.14
CA LEU A 645 2.12 4.67 -15.76
C LEU A 645 1.68 3.41 -16.55
N GLY A 646 2.36 3.03 -17.64
CA GLY A 646 1.95 1.92 -18.51
C GLY A 646 2.18 0.50 -17.96
N TRP A 647 2.52 0.36 -16.67
CA TRP A 647 2.78 -0.90 -15.97
C TRP A 647 1.63 -1.26 -15.01
N VAL A 648 0.76 -0.30 -14.70
CA VAL A 648 -0.48 -0.55 -13.93
C VAL A 648 -1.51 -1.28 -14.81
N THR A 649 -1.66 -0.91 -16.09
CA THR A 649 -2.59 -1.57 -17.02
C THR A 649 -2.24 -3.03 -17.26
N GLY A 650 -0.95 -3.39 -17.36
CA GLY A 650 -0.48 -4.78 -17.48
C GLY A 650 -0.69 -5.66 -16.24
N ILE A 651 -1.19 -5.10 -15.13
CA ILE A 651 -1.62 -5.86 -13.94
C ILE A 651 -3.16 -6.00 -13.90
N PHE A 652 -3.91 -5.13 -14.59
CA PHE A 652 -5.37 -5.16 -14.65
C PHE A 652 -5.96 -5.70 -15.97
N SER A 653 -5.12 -5.91 -16.98
CA SER A 653 -5.38 -6.60 -18.24
C SER A 653 -4.22 -7.56 -18.52
N GLY A 654 -4.51 -8.80 -18.94
CA GLY A 654 -3.50 -9.86 -19.04
C GLY A 654 -2.33 -9.53 -19.98
N PRO A 655 -1.12 -10.11 -19.78
CA PRO A 655 -0.98 -11.54 -19.50
C PRO A 655 -0.19 -11.91 -18.22
N ARG A 656 -0.67 -12.98 -17.59
CA ARG A 656 -0.03 -13.88 -16.60
C ARG A 656 1.36 -13.46 -16.09
N ILE A 657 1.40 -13.02 -14.83
CA ILE A 657 2.62 -13.05 -14.00
C ILE A 657 3.11 -14.50 -13.93
N SER A 658 4.20 -14.82 -14.64
CA SER A 658 4.92 -16.08 -14.46
C SER A 658 5.84 -15.98 -13.24
N GLY A 659 5.20 -15.92 -12.07
CA GLY A 659 5.80 -16.06 -10.76
C GLY A 659 4.97 -17.07 -9.97
N LYS A 660 5.52 -17.61 -8.88
CA LYS A 660 4.66 -18.33 -7.92
C LYS A 660 3.55 -17.36 -7.49
N PRO A 661 2.30 -17.83 -7.28
CA PRO A 661 1.32 -17.00 -6.60
C PRO A 661 1.93 -16.51 -5.29
N LEU A 662 1.44 -15.38 -4.78
CA LEU A 662 1.55 -15.07 -3.36
C LEU A 662 0.78 -16.15 -2.58
N ALA A 663 1.43 -17.31 -2.42
CA ALA A 663 1.39 -18.03 -1.19
C ALA A 663 1.89 -17.05 -0.13
N ILE A 664 0.94 -16.28 0.41
CA ILE A 664 0.95 -15.91 1.82
C ILE A 664 1.09 -17.25 2.52
N ARG A 665 2.34 -17.64 2.77
CA ARG A 665 2.66 -18.96 3.29
C ARG A 665 1.99 -19.02 4.65
N VAL A 666 1.07 -19.97 4.77
CA VAL A 666 0.09 -19.97 5.86
C VAL A 666 0.78 -20.14 7.22
N ASP A 667 2.00 -20.65 7.16
CA ASP A 667 2.99 -21.03 8.16
C ASP A 667 4.19 -20.06 8.29
N GLN A 668 4.25 -18.94 7.56
CA GLN A 668 5.34 -17.96 7.70
C GLN A 668 4.80 -16.52 7.86
N PRO A 669 5.31 -15.74 8.84
CA PRO A 669 4.99 -14.31 8.94
C PRO A 669 5.47 -13.55 7.70
N ALA A 670 4.79 -12.44 7.38
CA ALA A 670 5.13 -11.57 6.25
C ALA A 670 6.46 -10.79 6.42
N PHE A 671 7.14 -11.00 7.55
CA PHE A 671 8.45 -10.47 7.87
C PHE A 671 9.30 -11.62 8.42
N GLU A 672 10.56 -11.69 8.00
CA GLU A 672 11.56 -12.21 8.93
C GLU A 672 11.52 -11.29 10.15
N ILE A 673 11.15 -11.82 11.31
CA ILE A 673 11.49 -11.18 12.58
C ILE A 673 13.02 -11.12 12.54
N PRO A 674 13.67 -9.92 12.56
CA PRO A 674 15.11 -9.86 12.71
C PRO A 674 15.43 -10.64 13.97
N GLU A 675 16.27 -11.68 13.84
CA GLU A 675 16.68 -12.53 14.97
C GLU A 675 16.99 -11.60 16.14
N ALA A 676 16.25 -11.75 17.25
CA ALA A 676 16.23 -10.77 18.31
C ALA A 676 17.68 -10.45 18.68
N PRO A 677 18.13 -9.18 18.54
CA PRO A 677 19.54 -8.86 18.54
C PRO A 677 20.15 -9.47 19.80
N PRO A 678 21.23 -10.27 19.68
CA PRO A 678 21.72 -11.10 20.77
C PRO A 678 21.84 -10.25 22.02
N ALA A 679 21.17 -10.71 23.09
CA ALA A 679 20.80 -9.92 24.28
C ALA A 679 21.88 -8.90 24.63
N PRO A 680 21.55 -7.60 24.54
CA PRO A 680 22.37 -6.58 23.90
C PRO A 680 23.85 -6.78 24.19
N SER A 681 24.54 -7.41 23.24
CA SER A 681 25.96 -7.15 23.05
C SER A 681 26.08 -5.64 22.94
N GLU A 682 26.68 -5.04 23.97
CA GLU A 682 26.79 -3.60 24.24
C GLU A 682 26.86 -2.85 22.91
N ILE A 683 25.87 -1.97 22.63
CA ILE A 683 25.74 -1.35 21.30
C ILE A 683 27.10 -0.83 20.90
N GLY A 684 27.69 -1.47 19.87
CA GLY A 684 29.07 -1.23 19.52
C GLY A 684 29.24 0.24 19.23
N VAL A 685 30.32 0.85 19.68
CA VAL A 685 30.54 2.29 19.46
C VAL A 685 30.64 2.57 17.95
N ASN A 686 31.06 1.56 17.17
CA ASN A 686 30.95 1.47 15.72
C ASN A 686 29.50 1.57 15.19
N ASP A 687 28.52 0.88 15.80
CA ASP A 687 27.10 0.91 15.39
C ASP A 687 26.40 2.21 15.77
N MET A 688 26.90 2.91 16.80
CA MET A 688 26.47 4.27 17.13
C MET A 688 26.97 5.25 16.07
N ALA A 689 28.27 5.23 15.76
CA ALA A 689 28.85 6.08 14.72
C ALA A 689 28.24 5.82 13.33
N GLY A 690 28.04 4.55 12.97
CA GLY A 690 27.42 4.15 11.71
C GLY A 690 26.03 4.74 11.51
N ARG A 691 25.20 4.77 12.56
CA ARG A 691 23.88 5.41 12.49
C ARG A 691 23.96 6.92 12.23
N VAL A 692 24.82 7.63 12.97
CA VAL A 692 24.98 9.09 12.83
C VAL A 692 25.54 9.48 11.45
N ILE A 693 26.48 8.70 10.92
CA ILE A 693 27.07 8.95 9.59
C ILE A 693 26.06 8.66 8.47
N ASN A 694 25.25 7.60 8.59
CA ASN A 694 24.18 7.31 7.63
C ASN A 694 23.06 8.38 7.67
N GLU A 695 22.62 8.80 8.87
CA GLU A 695 21.65 9.90 9.04
C GLU A 695 22.15 11.20 8.38
N TRP A 696 23.44 11.51 8.55
CA TRP A 696 24.09 12.63 7.86
C TRP A 696 24.04 12.52 6.33
N LEU A 697 24.42 11.37 5.75
CA LEU A 697 24.43 11.22 4.29
C LEU A 697 23.02 11.29 3.67
N GLU A 698 22.01 10.78 4.38
CA GLU A 698 20.61 10.93 4.00
C GLU A 698 20.14 12.39 4.04
N ILE A 699 20.49 13.13 5.10
CA ILE A 699 20.20 14.57 5.20
C ILE A 699 20.94 15.35 4.11
N LYS A 700 22.21 15.02 3.81
CA LYS A 700 22.96 15.60 2.69
C LYS A 700 22.24 15.37 1.36
N ARG A 701 21.72 14.16 1.12
CA ARG A 701 20.96 13.79 -0.08
C ARG A 701 19.68 14.63 -0.22
N GLY A 702 18.95 14.87 0.87
CA GLY A 702 17.78 15.77 0.86
C GLY A 702 18.13 17.25 0.67
N ALA A 703 19.22 17.72 1.28
CA ALA A 703 19.65 19.11 1.28
C ALA A 703 20.25 19.59 -0.06
N LEU A 704 20.93 18.69 -0.79
CA LEU A 704 21.54 18.97 -2.09
C LEU A 704 20.81 18.30 -3.27
N GLY A 705 19.75 17.53 -3.03
CA GLY A 705 18.87 16.98 -4.07
C GLY A 705 17.78 17.97 -4.49
N GLU A 706 16.95 17.56 -5.46
CA GLU A 706 15.88 18.38 -6.08
C GLU A 706 14.93 19.05 -5.08
N SER A 707 14.76 18.48 -3.88
CA SER A 707 13.91 19.03 -2.82
C SER A 707 14.53 20.17 -2.00
N TYR A 708 15.82 20.48 -2.16
CA TYR A 708 16.53 21.57 -1.48
C TYR A 708 16.27 21.68 0.04
N GLN A 709 16.27 20.55 0.77
CA GLN A 709 15.96 20.49 2.21
C GLN A 709 17.13 20.99 3.10
N GLY A 710 17.70 22.15 2.78
CA GLY A 710 18.84 22.74 3.49
C GLY A 710 18.58 23.00 4.97
N ASP A 711 17.32 23.29 5.33
CA ASP A 711 16.90 23.50 6.72
C ASP A 711 17.14 22.30 7.64
N ARG A 712 17.28 21.08 7.09
CA ARG A 712 17.49 19.85 7.88
C ARG A 712 18.95 19.58 8.24
N LEU A 713 19.86 20.46 7.84
CA LEU A 713 21.30 20.27 8.12
C LEU A 713 21.61 20.44 9.62
N ASP A 714 20.86 21.26 10.35
CA ASP A 714 21.03 21.48 11.79
C ASP A 714 20.51 20.33 12.68
N ASP A 715 19.67 19.45 12.13
CA ASP A 715 19.26 18.20 12.78
C ASP A 715 20.46 17.33 13.17
N ILE A 716 21.56 17.38 12.39
CA ILE A 716 22.67 16.42 12.48
C ILE A 716 24.07 17.05 12.47
N LEU A 717 24.24 18.29 12.01
CA LEU A 717 25.52 18.99 11.96
C LEU A 717 25.67 20.05 13.06
N LEU A 718 26.90 20.23 13.54
CA LEU A 718 27.32 21.34 14.39
C LEU A 718 28.37 22.22 13.68
N GLU A 719 28.62 23.40 14.25
CA GLU A 719 29.64 24.31 13.73
C GLU A 719 31.08 23.78 13.92
N PRO A 720 31.97 23.96 12.93
CA PRO A 720 31.83 24.82 11.73
C PRO A 720 31.22 24.13 10.49
N VAL A 721 30.90 22.84 10.59
CA VAL A 721 30.49 22.01 9.44
C VAL A 721 29.08 22.39 8.98
N LEU A 722 28.18 22.72 9.91
CA LEU A 722 26.83 23.24 9.61
C LEU A 722 26.89 24.44 8.65
N THR A 723 27.54 25.55 9.05
CA THR A 723 27.68 26.74 8.18
C THR A 723 28.31 26.41 6.82
N GLN A 724 29.24 25.45 6.74
CA GLN A 724 29.86 25.05 5.47
C GLN A 724 28.85 24.40 4.51
N TRP A 725 28.00 23.50 4.99
CA TRP A 725 27.02 22.78 4.16
C TRP A 725 25.74 23.59 3.92
N THR A 726 25.26 24.40 4.86
CA THR A 726 24.12 25.30 4.66
C THR A 726 24.39 26.23 3.50
N ARG A 727 25.55 26.91 3.49
CA ARG A 727 25.98 27.76 2.36
C ARG A 727 26.05 27.01 1.03
N ARG A 728 26.32 25.70 1.03
CA ARG A 728 26.37 24.86 -0.19
C ARG A 728 24.96 24.51 -0.67
N ALA A 729 24.03 24.23 0.23
CA ALA A 729 22.62 24.03 -0.08
C ALA A 729 21.93 25.33 -0.55
N ASP A 730 22.22 26.46 0.10
CA ASP A 730 21.76 27.78 -0.33
C ASP A 730 22.21 28.12 -1.76
N ALA A 731 23.49 27.82 -2.09
CA ALA A 731 24.02 28.00 -3.44
C ALA A 731 23.33 27.09 -4.46
N ALA A 732 23.12 25.81 -4.11
CA ALA A 732 22.39 24.85 -4.94
C ALA A 732 20.97 25.35 -5.30
N ALA A 733 20.23 25.82 -4.30
CA ALA A 733 18.89 26.37 -4.49
C ALA A 733 18.89 27.68 -5.28
N ALA A 734 19.82 28.60 -4.98
CA ALA A 734 19.90 29.91 -5.65
C ALA A 734 20.35 29.81 -7.12
N GLU A 735 21.22 28.86 -7.44
CA GLU A 735 21.78 28.64 -8.78
C GLU A 735 21.02 27.55 -9.57
N SER A 736 20.01 26.91 -8.96
CA SER A 736 19.16 25.88 -9.56
C SER A 736 19.92 24.64 -10.07
N TRP A 737 20.90 24.17 -9.28
CA TRP A 737 21.56 22.88 -9.49
C TRP A 737 21.33 21.93 -8.31
N TYR A 738 21.29 20.63 -8.56
CA TYR A 738 21.13 19.60 -7.53
C TYR A 738 21.89 18.32 -7.86
N TRP A 739 22.08 17.47 -6.86
CA TRP A 739 22.74 16.17 -6.99
C TRP A 739 21.79 15.01 -6.69
N GLU A 740 21.79 13.99 -7.54
CA GLU A 740 21.37 12.65 -7.15
C GLU A 740 22.56 11.94 -6.50
N TYR A 741 22.40 11.44 -5.27
CA TYR A 741 23.43 10.68 -4.55
C TYR A 741 22.98 9.25 -4.25
N GLU A 742 23.92 8.31 -4.39
CA GLU A 742 23.84 6.95 -3.85
C GLU A 742 25.06 6.71 -2.95
N HIS A 743 24.83 6.27 -1.72
CA HIS A 743 25.84 6.16 -0.67
C HIS A 743 25.94 4.74 -0.11
N LYS A 744 27.17 4.31 0.18
CA LYS A 744 27.42 3.11 1.00
C LYS A 744 28.53 3.41 2.01
N VAL A 745 28.31 3.07 3.28
CA VAL A 745 29.24 3.34 4.38
C VAL A 745 29.70 2.04 5.05
N GLU A 746 30.99 1.92 5.29
CA GLU A 746 31.61 0.88 6.11
C GLU A 746 32.44 1.53 7.22
N ILE A 747 32.15 1.24 8.50
CA ILE A 747 32.88 1.80 9.64
C ILE A 747 34.17 1.00 9.87
N GLU A 748 35.31 1.69 9.87
CA GLU A 748 36.63 1.08 10.03
C GLU A 748 37.05 1.04 11.51
N SER A 749 36.84 2.15 12.24
CA SER A 749 37.14 2.23 13.68
C SER A 749 36.43 3.42 14.34
N VAL A 750 36.15 3.32 15.64
CA VAL A 750 35.74 4.45 16.48
C VAL A 750 36.65 4.55 17.70
N THR A 751 36.91 5.77 18.18
CA THR A 751 37.76 6.04 19.34
C THR A 751 37.18 7.21 20.15
N PRO A 752 37.05 7.11 21.49
CA PRO A 752 37.24 5.90 22.31
C PRO A 752 36.18 4.82 22.00
N ASP A 753 36.50 3.57 22.28
CA ASP A 753 35.54 2.45 22.29
C ASP A 753 34.80 2.44 23.66
N ASP A 754 34.10 3.55 23.94
CA ASP A 754 33.28 3.76 25.13
C ASP A 754 31.90 4.34 24.74
N PRO A 755 30.79 3.58 24.91
CA PRO A 755 29.45 4.03 24.55
C PRO A 755 28.89 5.12 25.49
N THR A 756 29.58 5.41 26.60
CA THR A 756 29.22 6.48 27.55
C THR A 756 29.94 7.80 27.29
N ALA A 757 30.89 7.83 26.35
CA ALA A 757 31.59 9.06 25.98
C ALA A 757 30.65 10.11 25.35
N ASP A 758 30.87 11.39 25.65
CA ASP A 758 30.16 12.51 25.04
C ASP A 758 30.79 13.00 23.71
N SER A 759 31.93 12.42 23.30
CA SER A 759 32.54 12.65 21.99
C SER A 759 33.27 11.42 21.47
N LEU A 760 33.09 11.13 20.18
CA LEU A 760 33.67 9.99 19.47
C LEU A 760 34.34 10.47 18.18
N GLN A 761 35.42 9.81 17.77
CA GLN A 761 36.05 10.00 16.48
C GLN A 761 35.90 8.71 15.68
N ALA A 762 35.20 8.77 14.56
CA ALA A 762 34.86 7.62 13.72
C ALA A 762 35.60 7.71 12.37
N ILE A 763 36.31 6.66 11.99
CA ILE A 763 36.86 6.50 10.65
C ILE A 763 35.95 5.56 9.86
N ALA A 764 35.53 5.98 8.68
CA ALA A 764 34.62 5.26 7.80
C ALA A 764 35.07 5.33 6.34
N VAL A 765 34.85 4.26 5.60
CA VAL A 765 34.97 4.23 4.14
C VAL A 765 33.59 4.54 3.55
N VAL A 766 33.49 5.64 2.81
CA VAL A 766 32.25 6.10 2.17
C VAL A 766 32.40 5.98 0.66
N SER A 767 31.63 5.08 0.05
CA SER A 767 31.40 5.07 -1.39
C SER A 767 30.29 6.06 -1.71
N GLU A 768 30.55 6.97 -2.65
CA GLU A 768 29.62 8.01 -3.09
C GLU A 768 29.58 8.01 -4.63
N GLN A 769 28.42 7.63 -5.17
CA GLN A 769 28.09 7.86 -6.57
C GLN A 769 27.17 9.08 -6.67
N ALA A 770 27.48 10.00 -7.58
CA ALA A 770 26.81 11.28 -7.67
C ALA A 770 26.61 11.72 -9.12
N LYS A 771 25.43 12.28 -9.44
CA LYS A 771 25.13 12.94 -10.72
C LYS A 771 24.67 14.37 -10.49
N LEU A 772 25.21 15.31 -11.25
CA LEU A 772 24.82 16.73 -11.20
C LEU A 772 23.70 17.00 -12.21
N PHE A 773 22.71 17.79 -11.78
CA PHE A 773 21.69 18.37 -12.64
C PHE A 773 21.75 19.88 -12.52
N GLU A 774 21.84 20.59 -13.64
CA GLU A 774 21.85 22.05 -13.72
C GLU A 774 20.61 22.49 -14.50
N PHE A 775 19.75 23.32 -13.89
CA PHE A 775 18.46 23.72 -14.46
C PHE A 775 17.55 22.53 -14.88
N GLY A 776 17.67 21.40 -14.18
CA GLY A 776 16.95 20.15 -14.47
C GLY A 776 17.52 19.33 -15.63
N VAL A 777 18.73 19.64 -16.13
CA VAL A 777 19.43 18.87 -17.17
C VAL A 777 20.66 18.19 -16.57
N GLU A 778 20.82 16.89 -16.80
CA GLU A 778 21.97 16.11 -16.32
C GLU A 778 23.28 16.61 -16.94
N ASN A 779 24.24 17.01 -16.10
CA ASN A 779 25.60 17.32 -16.50
C ASN A 779 26.46 16.05 -16.36
N ALA A 780 26.44 15.23 -17.42
CA ALA A 780 27.13 13.94 -17.46
C ALA A 780 28.66 14.03 -17.33
N ASP A 781 29.27 15.19 -17.65
CA ASP A 781 30.71 15.42 -17.48
C ASP A 781 31.11 15.69 -16.01
N ALA A 782 30.13 15.97 -15.14
CA ALA A 782 30.33 16.23 -13.70
C ALA A 782 29.93 15.03 -12.80
N ALA A 783 29.40 13.94 -13.36
CA ALA A 783 29.06 12.74 -12.60
C ALA A 783 30.32 11.97 -12.14
N TYR A 784 30.32 11.44 -10.92
CA TYR A 784 31.43 10.68 -10.36
C TYR A 784 30.98 9.46 -9.54
N ASN A 785 31.92 8.56 -9.30
CA ASN A 785 31.81 7.45 -8.35
C ASN A 785 33.15 7.32 -7.63
N ASP A 786 33.20 7.86 -6.41
CA ASP A 786 34.40 7.92 -5.57
C ASP A 786 34.22 7.01 -4.35
N THR A 787 35.33 6.46 -3.86
CA THR A 787 35.38 5.81 -2.54
C THR A 787 36.39 6.54 -1.67
N LEU A 788 35.96 6.96 -0.49
CA LEU A 788 36.62 7.99 0.29
C LEU A 788 36.77 7.54 1.74
N ARG A 789 38.01 7.51 2.24
CA ARG A 789 38.27 7.29 3.66
C ARG A 789 38.08 8.59 4.44
N MET A 790 37.10 8.62 5.32
CA MET A 790 36.62 9.80 6.03
C MET A 790 36.80 9.64 7.54
N GLN A 791 37.20 10.71 8.22
CA GLN A 791 37.15 10.86 9.67
C GLN A 791 36.00 11.81 10.04
N TYR A 792 35.15 11.39 10.96
CA TYR A 792 34.06 12.17 11.53
C TYR A 792 34.28 12.38 13.02
N ASP A 793 34.17 13.64 13.47
CA ASP A 793 34.24 14.00 14.89
C ASP A 793 32.79 14.18 15.39
N LEU A 794 32.29 13.20 16.13
CA LEU A 794 30.94 13.11 16.67
C LEU A 794 30.88 13.66 18.09
N VAL A 795 29.82 14.39 18.43
CA VAL A 795 29.61 14.99 19.76
C VAL A 795 28.17 14.79 20.20
N ARG A 796 27.96 14.46 21.47
CA ARG A 796 26.64 14.31 22.08
C ARG A 796 26.18 15.60 22.74
N GLN A 797 24.96 16.03 22.46
CA GLN A 797 24.30 17.18 23.10
C GLN A 797 22.84 16.81 23.39
N ASP A 798 22.38 17.09 24.61
CA ASP A 798 21.02 16.79 25.10
C ASP A 798 20.53 15.35 24.79
N GLY A 799 21.47 14.40 24.77
CA GLY A 799 21.24 12.99 24.49
C GLY A 799 21.34 12.57 23.01
N LYS A 800 21.23 13.51 22.05
CA LYS A 800 21.37 13.29 20.60
C LYS A 800 22.85 13.43 20.16
N TRP A 801 23.23 12.71 19.10
CA TRP A 801 24.55 12.78 18.49
C TRP A 801 24.56 13.67 17.25
N TYR A 802 25.65 14.42 17.07
CA TYR A 802 25.86 15.36 15.97
C TYR A 802 27.28 15.25 15.40
N ILE A 803 27.46 15.63 14.15
CA ILE A 803 28.77 15.72 13.49
C ILE A 803 29.32 17.14 13.61
N LYS A 804 30.43 17.30 14.31
CA LYS A 804 31.12 18.59 14.52
C LYS A 804 32.31 18.79 13.57
N GLY A 805 32.91 17.70 13.08
CA GLY A 805 34.05 17.71 12.17
C GLY A 805 33.94 16.60 11.14
N MET A 806 34.40 16.86 9.92
CA MET A 806 34.55 15.84 8.88
C MET A 806 35.77 16.14 8.01
N ASN A 807 36.67 15.16 7.86
CA ASN A 807 37.93 15.31 7.14
C ASN A 807 38.20 14.08 6.27
N LYS A 808 38.64 14.28 5.02
CA LYS A 808 39.14 13.17 4.19
C LYS A 808 40.54 12.79 4.64
N LEU A 809 40.74 11.51 4.91
CA LEU A 809 42.05 10.92 5.18
C LEU A 809 42.73 10.56 3.85
N ALA A 810 44.06 10.53 3.85
CA ALA A 810 44.81 10.03 2.72
C ALA A 810 44.65 8.50 2.60
N ASP A 811 44.57 8.01 1.37
CA ASP A 811 44.54 6.58 1.09
C ASP A 811 45.86 5.93 1.54
N VAL A 812 45.76 4.75 2.15
CA VAL A 812 46.93 3.94 2.50
C VAL A 812 47.30 3.12 1.26
N ASN A 813 48.43 3.48 0.63
CA ASN A 813 48.98 2.84 -0.58
C ASN A 813 49.10 1.31 -0.49
#